data_AF-A0A6I0F8G4-F1
#
_entry.id   AF-A0A6I0F8G4-F1
#
_cell.length_a   1.000
_cell.length_b   1.000
_cell.length_c   1.000
_cell.angle_alpha   90.00
_cell.angle_beta   90.00
_cell.angle_gamma   90.00
#
_symmetry.space_group_name_H-M   'P 1'
#
loop_
_entity.id
_entity.type
_entity.pdbx_description
1 polymer ?
#
loop_
_entity_poly.entity_id
_entity_poly.type
_entity_poly.pdbx_seq_one_letter_code
_entity_poly.pdbx_strand_id
1 'polypeptide(L)'
;MNKRTNKGLKRIALFFMLIVLLSTSVYGNEATIDKIESDRLAPGVIHQNILRFSKDGWLNANVLYVDLTDKTTELKILKSENGLSTKETLSSMVKKEDKVIGAINGDFFFMNTPVASPTGTIVEKGEIISSPVINEELASFYINDNGQAFADYWDYELYITTDKGKKIEIGSINKYRWMYQEIMLIDGNWGKKSVGATEDLKDMVEVVVVDDVVTEVRKGKEAIDIPRNGYIILSAGPKAEELKKIEVGTIIQLHTDIKPNIERIELAMGGGTILVKDGKVADFTQNVSGNNPRTAIGITKNRQQLILLTVDGRHASFKGVDGKQLAKLLIELGSHEAIIMDGGGSTTMTKRNLGEHSSSVINYPSDGSERRIVNGLAVVSKTATGAVHGLIAEAENYNVIKGGSRGITLKAYDMYFNPININYDNVKYWIKSGAGTVENNRFLSQEAGETVVTVEYQGVTTDIAFEVLDNLSHIEMNPRTLQINNNSSANFFITGVTDLGYRVPIFAGDVIFKDLYSLGSFKGGKYTSNTASGETVIEAAFRDKTTNAIVAIGSDKKILDNFEAIRGTFTKYPDDVKGAIKLDNNPYTGKHSLRLEYDFSKTDATRAAYIEYGNGGIKAEGKPSKIGVWVHSNDNAPHWIRARLVDDNGEQHVIDLAKGINWTGWQYIEAAIPTKIKYPVAIDRLYVVKTDPKEKQTGSLLFDDLQALYQLPLTMTDKLINNPQIIDKANGPAETEGTKLFVHSGINFNKETLLDRMVSNRVINKINSKAQYALFTNTVNKAVSEEITAPYLEAKEGYRAEEFENNLFIQMNNSKRGFRATDFQQWPWLINKLNTTEKENIFIVLPSPVWGDNGFSDQLELKLFTETLTKEAEKGKNIYVLYGGTKAQVKIQDGVRYISTGKYNNDTNISPSENYKYIEFNIDGNNVTYELKPLFE
;
A
#
# COMPACT_ATOMS: atom_id res chain seq x y z
N MET A 1 9.81 -20.94 56.42
CA MET A 1 11.14 -20.31 56.35
C MET A 1 11.80 -20.67 55.02
N ASN A 2 11.73 -19.80 54.01
CA ASN A 2 12.91 -19.29 53.30
C ASN A 2 12.48 -18.32 52.20
N LYS A 3 12.95 -17.09 52.37
CA LYS A 3 12.75 -15.93 51.52
C LYS A 3 13.32 -16.18 50.13
N ARG A 4 12.59 -15.80 49.08
CA ARG A 4 13.19 -15.35 47.81
C ARG A 4 12.81 -13.90 47.59
N THR A 5 13.79 -13.05 47.84
CA THR A 5 13.78 -11.61 47.65
C THR A 5 13.91 -11.23 46.17
N ASN A 6 13.18 -10.18 45.81
CA ASN A 6 13.36 -9.30 44.66
C ASN A 6 14.81 -9.20 44.15
N LYS A 7 14.97 -9.33 42.83
CA LYS A 7 15.88 -8.49 42.04
C LYS A 7 15.12 -8.03 40.81
N GLY A 8 14.73 -6.76 40.82
CA GLY A 8 14.18 -6.08 39.66
C GLY A 8 15.24 -6.03 38.56
N LEU A 9 14.94 -6.63 37.41
CA LEU A 9 15.59 -6.26 36.17
C LEU A 9 14.88 -5.01 35.65
N LYS A 10 15.57 -3.88 35.70
CA LYS A 10 15.29 -2.74 34.80
C LYS A 10 15.55 -3.24 33.38
N ARG A 11 14.52 -3.76 32.71
CA ARG A 11 14.53 -4.00 31.26
C ARG A 11 14.25 -2.67 30.58
N ILE A 12 15.26 -2.07 29.95
CA ILE A 12 15.03 -1.14 28.84
C ILE A 12 14.86 -2.06 27.62
N ALA A 13 13.67 -2.63 27.48
CA ALA A 13 13.25 -3.26 26.23
C ALA A 13 12.67 -2.15 25.35
N LEU A 14 13.03 -2.14 24.06
CA LEU A 14 12.28 -1.37 23.07
C LEU A 14 10.80 -1.70 23.25
N PHE A 15 9.99 -0.69 23.54
CA PHE A 15 8.54 -0.81 23.56
C PHE A 15 8.07 -0.96 22.11
N PHE A 16 8.03 -2.18 21.58
CA PHE A 16 7.06 -2.54 20.56
C PHE A 16 5.85 -3.09 21.31
N MET A 17 5.06 -2.20 21.90
CA MET A 17 3.90 -2.62 22.69
C MET A 17 2.72 -2.71 21.74
N LEU A 18 2.54 -3.90 21.16
CA LEU A 18 1.32 -4.22 20.44
C LEU A 18 0.22 -4.43 21.48
N ILE A 19 -0.68 -3.46 21.60
CA ILE A 19 -1.81 -3.55 22.50
C ILE A 19 -3.07 -3.71 21.66
N VAL A 20 -3.75 -4.85 21.82
CA VAL A 20 -5.13 -5.02 21.35
C VAL A 20 -6.03 -4.81 22.55
N LEU A 21 -6.79 -3.70 22.54
CA LEU A 21 -7.71 -3.36 23.62
C LEU A 21 -9.13 -3.23 23.09
N LEU A 22 -10.06 -3.68 23.92
CA LEU A 22 -11.41 -3.16 23.91
C LEU A 22 -11.40 -1.83 24.65
N SER A 23 -11.81 -0.77 23.97
CA SER A 23 -11.93 0.56 24.54
C SER A 23 -13.31 1.14 24.28
N THR A 24 -13.76 2.01 25.18
CA THR A 24 -14.90 2.89 24.95
C THR A 24 -14.38 4.26 24.56
N SER A 25 -14.84 4.81 23.44
CA SER A 25 -14.40 6.14 23.05
C SER A 25 -14.85 7.19 24.08
N VAL A 26 -14.01 8.19 24.37
CA VAL A 26 -14.31 9.24 25.36
C VAL A 26 -15.48 10.12 24.92
N TYR A 27 -15.76 10.19 23.60
CA TYR A 27 -16.76 11.06 22.99
C TYR A 27 -18.00 10.34 22.45
N GLY A 28 -18.18 9.08 22.84
CA GLY A 28 -19.36 8.26 22.55
C GLY A 28 -19.18 6.92 23.24
N ASN A 29 -20.14 6.50 24.07
CA ASN A 29 -20.17 5.20 24.76
C ASN A 29 -20.29 4.04 23.75
N GLU A 30 -19.33 3.91 22.86
CA GLU A 30 -19.31 2.98 21.75
C GLU A 30 -18.02 2.19 21.84
N ALA A 31 -18.19 0.86 21.84
CA ALA A 31 -17.09 -0.06 21.91
C ALA A 31 -16.27 -0.01 20.61
N THR A 32 -14.95 -0.05 20.74
CA THR A 32 -14.03 -0.18 19.61
C THR A 32 -13.03 -1.30 19.90
N ILE A 33 -12.50 -1.89 18.83
CA ILE A 33 -11.36 -2.79 18.90
C ILE A 33 -10.18 -2.04 18.30
N ASP A 34 -9.23 -1.71 19.15
CA ASP A 34 -8.08 -0.91 18.78
C ASP A 34 -6.85 -1.80 18.77
N LYS A 35 -6.15 -1.82 17.64
CA LYS A 35 -4.78 -2.30 17.53
C LYS A 35 -3.87 -1.08 17.51
N ILE A 36 -3.14 -0.88 18.59
CA ILE A 36 -2.20 0.24 18.74
C ILE A 36 -0.78 -0.30 18.72
N GLU A 37 0.03 0.25 17.81
CA GLU A 37 1.47 0.05 17.74
C GLU A 37 2.16 1.38 18.02
N SER A 38 3.26 1.37 18.76
CA SER A 38 3.96 2.60 19.17
C SER A 38 5.46 2.41 19.16
N ASP A 39 6.16 3.38 18.58
CA ASP A 39 7.61 3.37 18.39
C ASP A 39 8.21 4.70 18.87
N ARG A 40 9.28 4.64 19.68
CA ARG A 40 10.08 5.84 19.97
C ARG A 40 11.12 6.04 18.87
N LEU A 41 11.04 7.16 18.17
CA LEU A 41 11.90 7.46 17.01
C LEU A 41 13.05 8.41 17.35
N ALA A 42 12.92 9.19 18.43
CA ALA A 42 13.92 10.06 19.04
C ALA A 42 13.53 10.32 20.51
N PRO A 43 14.38 10.94 21.35
CA PRO A 43 14.03 11.21 22.75
C PRO A 43 12.68 11.94 22.90
N GLY A 44 12.45 13.00 22.12
CA GLY A 44 11.20 13.76 22.09
C GLY A 44 10.18 13.37 21.01
N VAL A 45 10.39 12.25 20.27
CA VAL A 45 9.51 11.88 19.14
C VAL A 45 9.00 10.45 19.28
N ILE A 46 7.68 10.29 19.31
CA ILE A 46 6.98 8.99 19.38
C ILE A 46 6.03 8.90 18.19
N HIS A 47 6.10 7.79 17.47
CA HIS A 47 5.08 7.41 16.50
C HIS A 47 4.08 6.45 17.12
N GLN A 48 2.82 6.59 16.74
CA GLN A 48 1.75 5.65 17.07
C GLN A 48 0.92 5.35 15.81
N ASN A 49 0.74 4.08 15.48
CA ASN A 49 -0.28 3.63 14.53
C ASN A 49 -1.52 3.14 15.29
N ILE A 50 -2.69 3.58 14.85
CA ILE A 50 -3.99 3.22 15.42
C ILE A 50 -4.82 2.61 14.30
N LEU A 51 -4.97 1.29 14.33
CA LEU A 51 -5.94 0.58 13.51
C LEU A 51 -7.16 0.27 14.39
N ARG A 52 -8.24 1.03 14.20
CA ARG A 52 -9.45 0.98 15.00
C ARG A 52 -10.60 0.38 14.20
N PHE A 53 -11.29 -0.58 14.79
CA PHE A 53 -12.49 -1.18 14.24
C PHE A 53 -13.72 -0.83 15.10
N SER A 54 -14.76 -0.31 14.45
CA SER A 54 -15.99 0.18 15.07
C SER A 54 -17.22 -0.20 14.25
N LYS A 55 -18.43 0.19 14.66
CA LYS A 55 -19.66 -0.03 13.85
C LYS A 55 -19.55 0.65 12.47
N ASP A 56 -18.84 1.78 12.39
CA ASP A 56 -18.71 2.58 11.18
C ASP A 56 -17.67 2.02 10.18
N GLY A 57 -16.90 1.01 10.62
CA GLY A 57 -15.84 0.35 9.85
C GLY A 57 -14.46 0.58 10.43
N TRP A 58 -13.45 0.48 9.55
CA TRP A 58 -12.05 0.63 9.91
C TRP A 58 -11.56 2.08 9.80
N LEU A 59 -10.78 2.49 10.79
CA LEU A 59 -9.98 3.71 10.81
C LEU A 59 -8.51 3.30 10.90
N ASN A 60 -7.68 3.84 10.00
CA ASN A 60 -6.22 3.74 10.09
C ASN A 60 -5.66 5.15 10.27
N ALA A 61 -5.04 5.39 11.42
CA ALA A 61 -4.45 6.68 11.77
C ALA A 61 -2.98 6.51 12.16
N ASN A 62 -2.15 7.44 11.71
CA ASN A 62 -0.76 7.56 12.15
C ASN A 62 -0.59 8.89 12.88
N VAL A 63 0.09 8.84 14.03
CA VAL A 63 0.30 9.96 14.92
C VAL A 63 1.80 10.11 15.21
N LEU A 64 2.35 11.32 15.11
CA LEU A 64 3.65 11.68 15.67
C LEU A 64 3.44 12.66 16.83
N TYR A 65 3.84 12.25 18.03
CA TYR A 65 3.98 13.14 19.17
C TYR A 65 5.37 13.76 19.14
N VAL A 66 5.44 15.10 19.16
CA VAL A 66 6.70 15.84 19.08
C VAL A 66 6.80 16.78 20.27
N ASP A 67 7.75 16.51 21.17
CA ASP A 67 8.07 17.35 22.32
C ASP A 67 8.93 18.54 21.90
N LEU A 68 8.39 19.75 22.02
CA LEU A 68 9.06 21.00 21.66
C LEU A 68 10.09 21.45 22.70
N THR A 69 10.09 20.84 23.89
CA THR A 69 11.12 21.10 24.91
C THR A 69 12.41 20.32 24.64
N ASP A 70 12.34 19.27 23.81
CA ASP A 70 13.50 18.48 23.41
C ASP A 70 14.47 19.31 22.56
N LYS A 71 15.73 19.39 23.02
CA LYS A 71 16.80 20.12 22.33
C LYS A 71 17.54 19.26 21.30
N THR A 72 17.24 17.97 21.23
CA THR A 72 17.87 17.04 20.29
C THR A 72 17.18 17.01 18.93
N THR A 73 16.00 17.63 18.80
CA THR A 73 15.22 17.70 17.56
C THR A 73 14.84 19.13 17.20
N GLU A 74 14.44 19.33 15.95
CA GLU A 74 13.77 20.57 15.49
C GLU A 74 12.71 20.30 14.43
N LEU A 75 11.85 21.30 14.24
CA LEU A 75 10.91 21.33 13.13
C LEU A 75 11.54 22.06 11.94
N LYS A 76 11.24 21.55 10.73
CA LYS A 76 11.66 22.17 9.48
C LYS A 76 10.50 22.19 8.48
N ILE A 77 10.32 23.31 7.79
CA ILE A 77 9.43 23.39 6.64
C ILE A 77 10.15 22.83 5.43
N LEU A 78 9.64 21.72 4.91
CA LEU A 78 10.07 21.15 3.65
C LEU A 78 9.41 21.91 2.51
N LYS A 79 10.22 22.32 1.52
CA LYS A 79 9.79 23.00 0.30
C LYS A 79 10.70 22.60 -0.85
N SER A 80 10.24 22.79 -2.09
CA SER A 80 11.04 22.53 -3.28
C SER A 80 12.25 23.48 -3.36
N GLU A 81 13.42 22.95 -3.71
CA GLU A 81 14.63 23.73 -4.00
C GLU A 81 14.49 24.63 -5.25
N ASN A 82 13.49 24.34 -6.09
CA ASN A 82 13.14 25.16 -7.25
C ASN A 82 12.14 26.29 -6.92
N GLY A 83 11.80 26.48 -5.64
CA GLY A 83 10.88 27.50 -5.15
C GLY A 83 9.45 27.01 -4.93
N LEU A 84 8.65 27.84 -4.28
CA LEU A 84 7.26 27.59 -3.86
C LEU A 84 6.29 27.40 -5.04
N SER A 85 6.69 27.83 -6.24
CA SER A 85 5.93 27.59 -7.47
C SER A 85 6.03 26.16 -8.00
N THR A 86 6.86 25.32 -7.37
CA THR A 86 7.14 23.95 -7.79
C THR A 86 6.58 22.93 -6.81
N LYS A 87 5.94 21.87 -7.34
CA LYS A 87 5.41 20.76 -6.55
C LYS A 87 6.34 19.55 -6.55
N GLU A 88 6.51 18.91 -5.40
CA GLU A 88 7.25 17.66 -5.22
C GLU A 88 6.47 16.71 -4.30
N THR A 89 6.75 15.41 -4.34
CA THR A 89 6.19 14.49 -3.32
C THR A 89 6.84 14.76 -1.97
N LEU A 90 6.13 14.45 -0.87
CA LEU A 90 6.71 14.56 0.48
C LEU A 90 7.98 13.71 0.60
N SER A 91 7.94 12.47 0.11
CA SER A 91 9.11 11.59 0.11
C SER A 91 10.31 12.14 -0.66
N SER A 92 10.10 12.89 -1.75
CA SER A 92 11.19 13.51 -2.51
C SER A 92 11.82 14.65 -1.72
N MET A 93 11.02 15.48 -1.05
CA MET A 93 11.54 16.55 -0.19
C MET A 93 12.29 15.99 1.02
N VAL A 94 11.77 14.92 1.64
CA VAL A 94 12.41 14.24 2.77
C VAL A 94 13.79 13.67 2.38
N LYS A 95 13.94 13.12 1.17
CA LYS A 95 15.23 12.56 0.70
C LYS A 95 16.33 13.60 0.51
N LYS A 96 15.98 14.88 0.36
CA LYS A 96 16.94 15.98 0.23
C LYS A 96 17.36 16.55 1.58
N GLU A 97 16.69 16.13 2.65
CA GLU A 97 16.95 16.58 4.00
C GLU A 97 17.67 15.51 4.81
N ASP A 98 18.75 15.90 5.49
CA ASP A 98 19.49 14.99 6.34
C ASP A 98 18.73 14.70 7.64
N LYS A 99 18.78 13.44 8.09
CA LYS A 99 18.32 13.02 9.43
C LYS A 99 16.85 13.33 9.76
N VAL A 100 15.98 13.35 8.76
CA VAL A 100 14.53 13.40 9.00
C VAL A 100 14.09 12.17 9.81
N ILE A 101 13.39 12.43 10.92
CA ILE A 101 12.80 11.41 11.79
C ILE A 101 11.40 11.05 11.30
N GLY A 102 10.61 12.06 10.94
CA GLY A 102 9.29 11.90 10.35
C GLY A 102 8.78 13.23 9.78
N ALA A 103 7.80 13.15 8.88
CA ALA A 103 7.23 14.34 8.25
C ALA A 103 5.77 14.10 7.82
N ILE A 104 4.99 15.17 7.74
CA ILE A 104 3.64 15.19 7.16
C ILE A 104 3.57 16.20 6.01
N ASN A 105 2.56 16.05 5.14
CA ASN A 105 2.21 17.12 4.20
C ASN A 105 1.76 18.38 4.95
N GLY A 106 1.87 19.53 4.30
CA GLY A 106 1.58 20.83 4.90
C GLY A 106 0.30 21.47 4.38
N ASP A 107 0.46 22.72 3.95
CA ASP A 107 -0.56 23.68 3.62
C ASP A 107 -1.42 23.29 2.41
N PHE A 108 -2.60 23.91 2.31
CA PHE A 108 -3.39 23.93 1.09
C PHE A 108 -2.62 24.70 -0.01
N PHE A 109 -2.94 24.42 -1.27
CA PHE A 109 -2.24 25.04 -2.39
C PHE A 109 -3.09 25.12 -3.65
N PHE A 110 -2.80 26.12 -4.48
CA PHE A 110 -3.36 26.21 -5.82
C PHE A 110 -2.77 25.08 -6.67
N MET A 111 -3.61 24.21 -7.23
CA MET A 111 -3.05 23.03 -7.91
C MET A 111 -2.34 23.35 -9.22
N ASN A 112 -2.98 24.04 -10.17
CA ASN A 112 -2.45 24.19 -11.54
C ASN A 112 -2.82 25.51 -12.24
N THR A 113 -3.57 26.44 -11.62
CA THR A 113 -4.12 27.57 -12.37
C THR A 113 -3.69 28.90 -11.77
N PRO A 114 -2.80 29.66 -12.43
CA PRO A 114 -1.91 29.33 -13.55
C PRO A 114 -0.59 28.68 -13.10
N VAL A 115 -0.33 28.62 -11.79
CA VAL A 115 0.89 28.06 -11.20
C VAL A 115 0.57 27.49 -9.82
N ALA A 116 1.36 26.52 -9.37
CA ALA A 116 1.23 26.04 -8.00
C ALA A 116 1.74 27.09 -7.01
N SER A 117 1.13 27.23 -5.85
CA SER A 117 1.69 27.99 -4.72
C SER A 117 0.90 27.70 -3.45
N PRO A 118 1.52 27.82 -2.25
CA PRO A 118 0.81 27.68 -0.99
C PRO A 118 -0.30 28.71 -0.84
N THR A 119 -1.38 28.35 -0.17
CA THR A 119 -2.44 29.30 0.17
C THR A 119 -2.10 30.05 1.45
N GLY A 120 -1.71 29.40 2.53
CA GLY A 120 -1.44 30.06 3.80
C GLY A 120 -0.01 30.59 3.93
N THR A 121 0.32 30.98 5.17
CA THR A 121 1.60 31.63 5.48
C THR A 121 2.75 30.64 5.59
N ILE A 122 3.97 31.12 5.32
CA ILE A 122 5.20 30.43 5.66
C ILE A 122 6.11 31.46 6.32
N VAL A 123 6.53 31.20 7.56
CA VAL A 123 7.52 32.01 8.29
C VAL A 123 8.64 31.10 8.75
N GLU A 124 9.88 31.55 8.59
CA GLU A 124 11.07 30.89 9.13
C GLU A 124 11.94 31.94 9.83
N LYS A 125 12.21 31.76 11.13
CA LYS A 125 13.09 32.60 11.95
C LYS A 125 12.81 34.10 11.85
N GLY A 126 11.53 34.46 11.92
CA GLY A 126 11.08 35.84 11.83
C GLY A 126 11.01 36.42 10.42
N GLU A 127 11.31 35.64 9.39
CA GLU A 127 11.21 36.08 7.98
C GLU A 127 9.95 35.52 7.31
N ILE A 128 9.18 36.39 6.68
CA ILE A 128 8.01 35.99 5.89
C ILE A 128 8.45 35.43 4.54
N ILE A 129 8.28 34.13 4.36
CA ILE A 129 8.56 33.43 3.10
C ILE A 129 7.32 33.44 2.20
N SER A 130 6.13 33.32 2.79
CA SER A 130 4.84 33.45 2.10
C SER A 130 3.81 34.10 3.00
N SER A 131 3.04 35.05 2.48
CA SER A 131 2.03 35.79 3.26
C SER A 131 0.79 34.96 3.64
N PRO A 132 -0.06 35.39 4.57
CA PRO A 132 -1.46 34.94 4.62
C PRO A 132 -2.23 35.25 3.32
N VAL A 133 -3.43 34.67 3.15
CA VAL A 133 -4.36 35.01 2.06
C VAL A 133 -5.26 36.17 2.46
N ILE A 134 -5.33 37.20 1.62
CA ILE A 134 -6.27 38.32 1.82
C ILE A 134 -7.73 37.85 1.63
N ASN A 135 -8.58 38.16 2.62
CA ASN A 135 -10.03 37.89 2.63
C ASN A 135 -10.45 36.41 2.71
N GLU A 136 -9.58 35.52 3.18
CA GLU A 136 -9.95 34.14 3.51
C GLU A 136 -9.64 33.84 4.99
N GLU A 137 -10.59 33.23 5.70
CA GLU A 137 -10.40 32.81 7.10
C GLU A 137 -9.65 31.46 7.16
N LEU A 138 -8.38 31.49 6.72
CA LEU A 138 -7.42 30.41 6.85
C LEU A 138 -6.57 30.62 8.12
N ALA A 139 -6.58 29.64 9.02
CA ALA A 139 -5.75 29.65 10.22
C ALA A 139 -4.31 29.29 9.88
N SER A 140 -3.40 29.67 10.76
CA SER A 140 -1.98 29.33 10.68
C SER A 140 -1.52 28.62 11.95
N PHE A 141 -0.74 27.56 11.76
CA PHE A 141 0.05 26.94 12.82
C PHE A 141 1.37 27.73 12.99
N TYR A 142 1.78 27.99 14.23
CA TYR A 142 3.08 28.62 14.48
C TYR A 142 3.72 28.22 15.81
N ILE A 143 5.05 28.31 15.85
CA ILE A 143 5.89 28.22 17.04
C ILE A 143 6.49 29.59 17.31
N ASN A 144 6.29 30.12 18.52
CA ASN A 144 6.91 31.38 18.93
C ASN A 144 8.38 31.20 19.37
N ASP A 145 9.07 32.32 19.61
CA ASP A 145 10.43 32.43 20.13
C ASP A 145 10.65 31.75 21.51
N ASN A 146 9.59 31.44 22.24
CA ASN A 146 9.63 30.69 23.51
C ASN A 146 9.46 29.17 23.33
N GLY A 147 9.35 28.69 22.09
CA GLY A 147 9.14 27.27 21.77
C GLY A 147 7.71 26.77 22.07
N GLN A 148 6.73 27.68 22.12
CA GLN A 148 5.32 27.34 22.34
C GLN A 148 4.55 27.31 21.02
N ALA A 149 3.67 26.32 20.88
CA ALA A 149 2.82 26.13 19.72
C ALA A 149 1.44 26.80 19.84
N PHE A 150 0.95 27.30 18.70
CA PHE A 150 -0.35 27.95 18.57
C PHE A 150 -1.00 27.64 17.23
N ALA A 151 -2.33 27.72 17.20
CA ALA A 151 -3.12 27.73 15.98
C ALA A 151 -4.17 28.85 16.08
N ASP A 152 -4.02 29.89 15.25
CA ASP A 152 -4.88 31.08 15.28
C ASP A 152 -5.10 31.64 13.85
N TYR A 153 -6.12 32.47 13.71
CA TYR A 153 -6.31 33.33 12.53
C TYR A 153 -5.50 34.61 12.71
N TRP A 154 -4.87 35.08 11.63
CA TRP A 154 -3.93 36.20 11.68
C TRP A 154 -4.55 37.45 11.07
N ASP A 155 -4.35 38.60 11.71
CA ASP A 155 -4.64 39.90 11.11
C ASP A 155 -3.40 40.35 10.34
N TYR A 156 -3.57 40.90 9.14
CA TYR A 156 -2.46 41.33 8.30
C TYR A 156 -2.81 42.56 7.47
N GLU A 157 -1.82 43.44 7.29
CA GLU A 157 -1.81 44.49 6.30
C GLU A 157 -0.46 44.48 5.58
N LEU A 158 -0.49 44.38 4.25
CA LEU A 158 0.71 44.31 3.40
C LEU A 158 0.73 45.50 2.45
N TYR A 159 1.78 46.29 2.49
CA TYR A 159 1.92 47.42 1.58
C TYR A 159 3.38 47.81 1.41
N ILE A 160 3.66 48.53 0.32
CA ILE A 160 4.91 49.26 0.15
C ILE A 160 4.68 50.76 0.27
N THR A 161 5.73 51.47 0.68
CA THR A 161 5.81 52.92 0.56
C THR A 161 6.97 53.32 -0.32
N THR A 162 6.77 54.31 -1.18
CA THR A 162 7.85 54.94 -1.94
C THR A 162 8.47 56.09 -1.14
N ASP A 163 9.72 56.46 -1.43
CA ASP A 163 10.36 57.70 -0.95
C ASP A 163 9.53 58.98 -1.19
N LYS A 164 8.70 59.00 -2.24
CA LYS A 164 7.72 60.07 -2.53
C LYS A 164 6.44 60.01 -1.68
N GLY A 165 6.37 59.13 -0.68
CA GLY A 165 5.24 59.01 0.26
C GLY A 165 4.00 58.28 -0.27
N LYS A 166 4.07 57.62 -1.43
CA LYS A 166 2.95 56.85 -1.99
C LYS A 166 2.86 55.49 -1.31
N LYS A 167 1.69 55.16 -0.74
CA LYS A 167 1.35 53.82 -0.23
C LYS A 167 0.68 53.00 -1.34
N ILE A 168 1.13 51.76 -1.54
CA ILE A 168 0.56 50.80 -2.50
C ILE A 168 0.32 49.49 -1.75
N GLU A 169 -0.93 49.04 -1.74
CA GLU A 169 -1.32 47.77 -1.10
C GLU A 169 -0.79 46.57 -1.90
N ILE A 170 -0.22 45.59 -1.20
CA ILE A 170 0.23 44.33 -1.77
C ILE A 170 -0.78 43.24 -1.42
N GLY A 171 -1.24 42.51 -2.42
CA GLY A 171 -2.16 41.39 -2.29
C GLY A 171 -1.53 40.12 -1.72
N SER A 172 -0.24 39.85 -1.99
CA SER A 172 0.46 38.70 -1.41
C SER A 172 1.98 38.73 -1.62
N ILE A 173 2.67 37.90 -0.83
CA ILE A 173 4.10 37.58 -0.98
C ILE A 173 4.24 36.11 -1.39
N ASN A 174 5.01 35.84 -2.46
CA ASN A 174 5.34 34.52 -3.01
C ASN A 174 4.14 33.58 -3.17
N LYS A 175 3.03 34.09 -3.70
CA LYS A 175 1.77 33.37 -3.81
C LYS A 175 0.93 33.89 -4.94
N TYR A 176 0.32 32.98 -5.68
CA TYR A 176 -0.58 33.35 -6.76
C TYR A 176 -1.91 33.93 -6.23
N ARG A 177 -2.39 35.00 -6.87
CA ARG A 177 -3.70 35.62 -6.59
C ARG A 177 -4.41 36.07 -7.85
N TRP A 178 -5.70 35.74 -7.95
CA TRP A 178 -6.69 36.34 -8.86
C TRP A 178 -6.19 36.63 -10.30
N MET A 179 -5.63 35.62 -10.98
CA MET A 179 -5.06 35.74 -12.34
C MET A 179 -4.02 36.88 -12.47
N TYR A 180 -3.24 37.10 -11.41
CA TYR A 180 -2.27 38.19 -11.25
C TYR A 180 -2.87 39.59 -11.29
N GLN A 181 -4.19 39.76 -11.10
CA GLN A 181 -4.83 41.08 -11.09
C GLN A 181 -4.71 41.81 -9.74
N GLU A 182 -4.19 41.14 -8.72
CA GLU A 182 -3.72 41.77 -7.49
C GLU A 182 -2.22 42.06 -7.58
N ILE A 183 -1.76 43.12 -6.91
CA ILE A 183 -0.32 43.42 -6.82
C ILE A 183 0.33 42.34 -5.96
N MET A 184 1.31 41.65 -6.51
CA MET A 184 2.04 40.58 -5.84
C MET A 184 3.50 40.99 -5.68
N LEU A 185 4.14 40.49 -4.62
CA LEU A 185 5.59 40.54 -4.45
C LEU A 185 6.14 39.12 -4.53
N ILE A 186 7.15 38.91 -5.38
CA ILE A 186 7.88 37.64 -5.46
C ILE A 186 9.38 37.85 -5.29
N ASP A 187 10.02 36.93 -4.58
CA ASP A 187 11.48 36.91 -4.37
C ASP A 187 12.06 35.53 -4.74
N GLY A 188 13.31 35.26 -4.36
CA GLY A 188 13.98 34.00 -4.66
C GLY A 188 13.27 32.74 -4.13
N ASN A 189 12.36 32.86 -3.17
CA ASN A 189 11.55 31.75 -2.66
C ASN A 189 10.44 31.35 -3.64
N TRP A 190 9.97 32.24 -4.52
CA TRP A 190 9.01 31.90 -5.57
C TRP A 190 9.59 30.88 -6.56
N GLY A 191 10.84 31.10 -6.97
CA GLY A 191 11.56 30.33 -7.96
C GLY A 191 12.68 31.16 -8.59
N LYS A 192 13.32 30.65 -9.64
CA LYS A 192 14.42 31.37 -10.31
C LYS A 192 13.96 32.51 -11.21
N LYS A 193 12.79 32.37 -11.82
CA LYS A 193 12.24 33.29 -12.82
C LYS A 193 10.97 33.96 -12.29
N SER A 194 10.77 35.19 -12.73
CA SER A 194 9.52 35.93 -12.58
C SER A 194 8.39 35.30 -13.42
N VAL A 195 7.18 35.85 -13.33
CA VAL A 195 6.03 35.35 -14.11
C VAL A 195 6.18 35.75 -15.58
N GLY A 196 6.53 37.03 -15.84
CA GLY A 196 6.59 37.60 -17.17
C GLY A 196 5.22 37.70 -17.87
N ALA A 197 5.22 38.36 -19.03
CA ALA A 197 4.06 38.41 -19.91
C ALA A 197 3.91 37.10 -20.70
N THR A 198 2.68 36.61 -20.80
CA THR A 198 2.28 35.46 -21.61
C THR A 198 1.15 35.88 -22.57
N GLU A 199 0.66 34.95 -23.39
CA GLU A 199 -0.50 35.23 -24.26
C GLU A 199 -1.74 35.65 -23.44
N ASP A 200 -1.89 35.10 -22.23
CA ASP A 200 -2.99 35.41 -21.31
C ASP A 200 -2.71 36.62 -20.39
N LEU A 201 -1.46 37.11 -20.32
CA LEU A 201 -1.01 38.17 -19.42
C LEU A 201 -0.23 39.27 -20.16
N LYS A 202 -0.76 39.72 -21.30
CA LYS A 202 -0.09 40.69 -22.18
C LYS A 202 0.19 42.05 -21.52
N ASP A 203 -0.63 42.42 -20.53
CA ASP A 203 -0.55 43.69 -19.81
C ASP A 203 0.25 43.59 -18.49
N MET A 204 0.96 42.47 -18.26
CA MET A 204 1.82 42.28 -17.10
C MET A 204 2.83 43.43 -16.95
N VAL A 205 2.91 43.96 -15.72
CA VAL A 205 3.92 44.93 -15.31
C VAL A 205 4.72 44.33 -14.17
N GLU A 206 6.05 44.36 -14.28
CA GLU A 206 6.99 43.88 -13.27
C GLU A 206 7.95 45.02 -12.90
N VAL A 207 8.03 45.35 -11.61
CA VAL A 207 8.96 46.33 -11.05
C VAL A 207 10.07 45.56 -10.35
N VAL A 208 11.27 45.61 -10.92
CA VAL A 208 12.47 44.94 -10.39
C VAL A 208 13.11 45.86 -9.36
N VAL A 209 13.25 45.36 -8.13
CA VAL A 209 13.84 46.08 -7.00
C VAL A 209 15.08 45.34 -6.54
N VAL A 210 16.19 46.06 -6.36
CA VAL A 210 17.47 45.54 -5.87
C VAL A 210 17.97 46.47 -4.78
N ASP A 211 18.33 45.92 -3.61
CA ASP A 211 18.73 46.70 -2.43
C ASP A 211 17.74 47.86 -2.14
N ASP A 212 16.44 47.54 -2.15
CA ASP A 212 15.32 48.47 -1.95
C ASP A 212 15.18 49.61 -2.99
N VAL A 213 15.95 49.58 -4.08
CA VAL A 213 15.88 50.57 -5.17
C VAL A 213 15.33 49.96 -6.44
N VAL A 214 14.37 50.63 -7.09
CA VAL A 214 13.82 50.20 -8.38
C VAL A 214 14.88 50.31 -9.47
N THR A 215 15.27 49.19 -10.06
CA THR A 215 16.27 49.13 -11.14
C THR A 215 15.66 49.02 -12.54
N GLU A 216 14.50 48.39 -12.67
CA GLU A 216 13.79 48.26 -13.95
C GLU A 216 12.27 48.25 -13.74
N VAL A 217 11.51 48.87 -14.66
CA VAL A 217 10.06 48.68 -14.78
C VAL A 217 9.76 48.07 -16.14
N ARG A 218 9.33 46.80 -16.13
CA ARG A 218 9.10 45.96 -17.30
C ARG A 218 7.61 45.94 -17.63
N LYS A 219 7.25 46.17 -18.90
CA LYS A 219 5.85 46.22 -19.37
C LYS A 219 5.70 45.24 -20.53
N GLY A 220 4.86 44.22 -20.37
CA GLY A 220 4.61 43.22 -21.41
C GLY A 220 5.84 42.44 -21.87
N LYS A 221 6.87 42.30 -21.01
CA LYS A 221 8.12 41.59 -21.32
C LYS A 221 8.08 40.16 -20.80
N GLU A 222 8.88 39.29 -21.41
CA GLU A 222 9.12 37.92 -20.92
C GLU A 222 9.74 37.90 -19.51
N ALA A 223 9.63 36.74 -18.86
CA ALA A 223 10.12 36.50 -17.51
C ALA A 223 11.62 36.77 -17.38
N ILE A 224 12.02 37.35 -16.25
CA ILE A 224 13.42 37.65 -15.90
C ILE A 224 13.87 36.79 -14.71
N ASP A 225 15.19 36.64 -14.52
CA ASP A 225 15.72 36.11 -13.27
C ASP A 225 15.36 37.04 -12.10
N ILE A 226 14.89 36.47 -11.01
CA ILE A 226 14.62 37.23 -9.79
C ILE A 226 15.99 37.60 -9.16
N PRO A 227 16.25 38.88 -8.84
CA PRO A 227 17.51 39.29 -8.25
C PRO A 227 17.78 38.59 -6.92
N ARG A 228 19.05 38.25 -6.65
CA ARG A 228 19.45 37.54 -5.42
C ARG A 228 19.25 38.38 -4.15
N ASN A 229 19.49 39.68 -4.24
CA ASN A 229 19.36 40.69 -3.19
C ASN A 229 18.19 41.64 -3.50
N GLY A 230 17.08 41.08 -3.97
CA GLY A 230 15.96 41.88 -4.42
C GLY A 230 14.70 41.06 -4.62
N TYR A 231 13.69 41.70 -5.19
CA TYR A 231 12.36 41.14 -5.41
C TYR A 231 11.69 41.82 -6.60
N ILE A 232 10.56 41.27 -7.03
CA ILE A 232 9.74 41.79 -8.11
C ILE A 232 8.34 42.07 -7.58
N ILE A 233 7.87 43.30 -7.81
CA ILE A 233 6.47 43.66 -7.60
C ILE A 233 5.76 43.58 -8.94
N LEU A 234 4.70 42.78 -9.04
CA LEU A 234 4.02 42.53 -10.30
C LEU A 234 2.51 42.56 -10.21
N SER A 235 1.87 42.88 -11.34
CA SER A 235 0.43 42.79 -11.53
C SER A 235 0.13 42.80 -13.03
N ALA A 236 -0.92 42.07 -13.41
CA ALA A 236 -1.66 42.24 -14.65
C ALA A 236 -2.99 42.96 -14.37
N GLY A 237 -3.75 43.30 -15.41
CA GLY A 237 -5.06 43.92 -15.26
C GLY A 237 -5.06 45.33 -14.66
N PRO A 238 -6.17 45.77 -14.04
CA PRO A 238 -6.34 47.16 -13.62
C PRO A 238 -5.30 47.67 -12.62
N LYS A 239 -4.84 46.83 -11.68
CA LYS A 239 -3.84 47.24 -10.68
C LYS A 239 -2.42 47.41 -11.27
N ALA A 240 -2.15 46.87 -12.46
CA ALA A 240 -0.87 47.09 -13.16
C ALA A 240 -0.63 48.58 -13.49
N GLU A 241 -1.69 49.38 -13.66
CA GLU A 241 -1.60 50.84 -13.88
C GLU A 241 -0.98 51.58 -12.69
N GLU A 242 -1.06 51.03 -11.48
CA GLU A 242 -0.41 51.62 -10.31
C GLU A 242 1.10 51.44 -10.33
N LEU A 243 1.55 50.29 -10.84
CA LEU A 243 2.97 49.93 -10.97
C LEU A 243 3.64 50.68 -12.13
N LYS A 244 2.91 50.97 -13.23
CA LYS A 244 3.43 51.75 -14.36
C LYS A 244 3.89 53.16 -13.99
N LYS A 245 3.42 53.68 -12.84
CA LYS A 245 3.73 55.02 -12.31
C LYS A 245 4.98 55.04 -11.44
N ILE A 246 5.57 53.89 -11.13
CA ILE A 246 6.83 53.80 -10.39
C ILE A 246 7.99 54.11 -11.36
N GLU A 247 8.95 54.92 -10.91
CA GLU A 247 10.11 55.34 -11.70
C GLU A 247 11.36 54.59 -11.25
N VAL A 248 12.29 54.36 -12.18
CA VAL A 248 13.62 53.82 -11.85
C VAL A 248 14.34 54.78 -10.89
N GLY A 249 15.00 54.24 -9.88
CA GLY A 249 15.66 54.99 -8.79
C GLY A 249 14.77 55.27 -7.58
N THR A 250 13.46 54.95 -7.64
CA THR A 250 12.56 55.06 -6.48
C THR A 250 13.00 54.10 -5.38
N ILE A 251 13.10 54.58 -4.15
CA ILE A 251 13.32 53.71 -2.97
C ILE A 251 11.98 53.14 -2.51
N ILE A 252 11.92 51.82 -2.31
CA ILE A 252 10.75 51.07 -1.87
C ILE A 252 10.99 50.52 -0.48
N GLN A 253 10.05 50.74 0.43
CA GLN A 253 10.04 50.10 1.74
C GLN A 253 8.84 49.16 1.83
N LEU A 254 9.08 47.88 2.13
CA LEU A 254 8.04 46.88 2.38
C LEU A 254 7.60 46.92 3.85
N HIS A 255 6.28 46.96 4.07
CA HIS A 255 5.67 46.89 5.40
C HIS A 255 4.81 45.62 5.49
N THR A 256 5.06 44.82 6.53
CA THR A 256 4.39 43.54 6.79
C THR A 256 3.76 43.57 8.18
N ASP A 257 2.69 44.37 8.30
CA ASP A 257 2.01 44.58 9.57
C ASP A 257 1.11 43.38 9.88
N ILE A 258 1.71 42.32 10.46
CA ILE A 258 1.05 41.04 10.73
C ILE A 258 0.98 40.77 12.24
N LYS A 259 -0.17 40.28 12.70
CA LYS A 259 -0.40 39.82 14.07
C LYS A 259 -0.72 38.32 14.07
N PRO A 260 -0.01 37.50 14.86
CA PRO A 260 1.05 37.83 15.82
C PRO A 260 2.35 38.37 15.19
N ASN A 261 3.18 39.08 15.99
CA ASN A 261 4.43 39.69 15.50
C ASN A 261 5.37 38.61 14.93
N ILE A 262 5.62 38.69 13.62
CA ILE A 262 6.42 37.72 12.86
C ILE A 262 7.83 37.59 13.42
N GLU A 263 8.48 38.68 13.86
CA GLU A 263 9.84 38.65 14.41
C GLU A 263 9.99 37.71 15.62
N ARG A 264 8.87 37.37 16.28
CA ARG A 264 8.80 36.47 17.43
C ARG A 264 8.36 35.06 17.07
N ILE A 265 8.38 34.71 15.77
CA ILE A 265 7.94 33.42 15.25
C ILE A 265 9.15 32.66 14.71
N GLU A 266 9.42 31.49 15.29
CA GLU A 266 10.49 30.59 14.82
C GLU A 266 10.07 29.90 13.51
N LEU A 267 8.81 29.46 13.43
CA LEU A 267 8.25 28.74 12.30
C LEU A 267 6.75 28.96 12.23
N ALA A 268 6.20 29.23 11.05
CA ALA A 268 4.76 29.18 10.79
C ALA A 268 4.42 28.50 9.48
N MET A 269 3.28 27.82 9.45
CA MET A 269 2.74 27.14 8.29
C MET A 269 1.23 27.36 8.19
N GLY A 270 0.77 27.64 6.98
CA GLY A 270 -0.64 27.74 6.64
C GLY A 270 -1.39 26.43 6.87
N GLY A 271 -2.65 26.56 7.27
CA GLY A 271 -3.60 25.45 7.33
C GLY A 271 -4.99 25.91 6.89
N GLY A 272 -5.98 25.10 7.25
CA GLY A 272 -7.38 25.37 6.94
C GLY A 272 -8.09 26.04 8.11
N THR A 273 -9.10 25.37 8.64
CA THR A 273 -9.85 25.81 9.81
C THR A 273 -9.30 25.22 11.12
N ILE A 274 -9.52 25.92 12.23
CA ILE A 274 -9.27 25.40 13.58
C ILE A 274 -10.29 24.28 13.87
N LEU A 275 -9.81 23.11 14.25
CA LEU A 275 -10.62 21.92 14.57
C LEU A 275 -10.98 21.85 16.06
N VAL A 276 -10.05 22.25 16.91
CA VAL A 276 -10.16 22.17 18.38
C VAL A 276 -9.73 23.50 18.97
N LYS A 277 -10.52 24.03 19.91
CA LYS A 277 -10.16 25.18 20.76
C LYS A 277 -10.59 24.87 22.20
N ASP A 278 -9.70 25.15 23.15
CA ASP A 278 -9.92 24.90 24.58
C ASP A 278 -10.37 23.46 24.92
N GLY A 279 -9.85 22.47 24.19
CA GLY A 279 -10.18 21.04 24.34
C GLY A 279 -11.59 20.67 23.87
N LYS A 280 -12.22 21.50 23.05
CA LYS A 280 -13.56 21.27 22.48
C LYS A 280 -13.51 21.42 20.96
N VAL A 281 -14.45 20.79 20.27
CA VAL A 281 -14.64 20.98 18.83
C VAL A 281 -14.97 22.46 18.58
N ALA A 282 -14.20 23.11 17.70
CA ALA A 282 -14.39 24.50 17.34
C ALA A 282 -15.47 24.69 16.25
N ASP A 283 -15.89 25.93 16.04
CA ASP A 283 -16.70 26.29 14.87
C ASP A 283 -15.79 26.40 13.64
N PHE A 284 -16.15 25.69 12.58
CA PHE A 284 -15.33 25.59 11.37
C PHE A 284 -15.64 26.73 10.40
N THR A 285 -14.62 27.50 10.04
CA THR A 285 -14.65 28.56 8.99
C THR A 285 -14.72 27.98 7.58
N GLN A 286 -14.40 26.70 7.42
CA GLN A 286 -14.45 25.98 6.14
C GLN A 286 -15.29 24.72 6.21
N ASN A 287 -15.87 24.34 5.07
CA ASN A 287 -16.63 23.10 4.98
C ASN A 287 -15.71 21.87 5.00
N VAL A 288 -15.63 21.21 6.15
CA VAL A 288 -14.87 19.96 6.36
C VAL A 288 -15.78 18.73 6.52
N SER A 289 -16.96 18.76 5.89
CA SER A 289 -17.88 17.61 5.88
C SER A 289 -17.39 16.45 5.02
N GLY A 290 -18.00 15.27 5.23
CA GLY A 290 -17.74 14.06 4.46
C GLY A 290 -16.44 13.34 4.85
N ASN A 291 -16.47 12.01 4.69
CA ASN A 291 -15.34 11.15 5.00
C ASN A 291 -14.26 11.30 3.93
N ASN A 292 -13.09 11.77 4.34
CA ASN A 292 -11.93 11.96 3.47
C ASN A 292 -10.65 11.55 4.20
N PRO A 293 -9.56 11.27 3.48
CA PRO A 293 -8.23 11.29 4.08
C PRO A 293 -7.96 12.68 4.66
N ARG A 294 -7.37 12.74 5.85
CA ARG A 294 -7.15 14.00 6.57
C ARG A 294 -5.74 14.07 7.13
N THR A 295 -5.19 15.28 7.16
CA THR A 295 -3.98 15.63 7.91
C THR A 295 -4.33 16.75 8.89
N ALA A 296 -3.78 16.71 10.10
CA ALA A 296 -4.01 17.73 11.12
C ALA A 296 -2.80 17.88 12.05
N ILE A 297 -2.71 19.04 12.69
CA ILE A 297 -1.74 19.33 13.74
C ILE A 297 -2.53 19.65 15.01
N GLY A 298 -2.36 18.82 16.03
CA GLY A 298 -2.84 19.05 17.38
C GLY A 298 -1.77 19.66 18.28
N ILE A 299 -2.20 20.41 19.28
CA ILE A 299 -1.35 21.12 20.24
C ILE A 299 -1.90 20.81 21.63
N THR A 300 -1.02 20.34 22.51
CA THR A 300 -1.35 20.03 23.91
C THR A 300 -1.60 21.30 24.73
N LYS A 301 -2.29 21.18 25.87
CA LYS A 301 -2.70 22.32 26.72
C LYS A 301 -1.54 23.20 27.19
N ASN A 302 -0.35 22.65 27.42
CA ASN A 302 0.85 23.40 27.83
C ASN A 302 1.60 24.02 26.64
N ARG A 303 1.14 23.81 25.40
CA ARG A 303 1.74 24.29 24.15
C ARG A 303 3.15 23.76 23.88
N GLN A 304 3.57 22.71 24.56
CA GLN A 304 4.94 22.17 24.50
C GLN A 304 5.04 20.85 23.73
N GLN A 305 3.92 20.30 23.25
CA GLN A 305 3.93 19.09 22.43
C GLN A 305 2.93 19.20 21.29
N LEU A 306 3.37 18.77 20.11
CA LEU A 306 2.55 18.63 18.90
C LEU A 306 2.06 17.19 18.73
N ILE A 307 0.92 17.06 18.07
CA ILE A 307 0.30 15.81 17.64
C ILE A 307 0.10 15.90 16.13
N LEU A 308 1.03 15.39 15.33
CA LEU A 308 0.92 15.38 13.87
C LEU A 308 0.12 14.14 13.47
N LEU A 309 -1.04 14.31 12.86
CA LEU A 309 -1.98 13.23 12.59
C LEU A 309 -2.26 13.10 11.10
N THR A 310 -2.21 11.88 10.58
CA THR A 310 -2.78 11.52 9.27
C THR A 310 -3.79 10.38 9.42
N VAL A 311 -4.93 10.49 8.75
CA VAL A 311 -5.98 9.46 8.70
C VAL A 311 -6.20 9.06 7.24
N ASP A 312 -6.11 7.77 6.95
CA ASP A 312 -6.34 7.25 5.60
C ASP A 312 -7.83 7.28 5.22
N GLY A 313 -8.09 7.43 3.93
CA GLY A 313 -9.45 7.46 3.38
C GLY A 313 -9.51 7.14 1.89
N ARG A 314 -10.72 7.00 1.34
CA ARG A 314 -10.96 6.59 -0.06
C ARG A 314 -10.22 5.30 -0.45
N HIS A 315 -9.97 4.45 0.54
CA HIS A 315 -9.37 3.13 0.39
C HIS A 315 -10.47 2.07 0.50
N ALA A 316 -10.25 0.87 -0.07
CA ALA A 316 -11.23 -0.22 -0.01
C ALA A 316 -11.67 -0.56 1.42
N SER A 317 -10.75 -0.39 2.38
CA SER A 317 -11.00 -0.63 3.80
C SER A 317 -11.23 0.63 4.64
N PHE A 318 -10.73 1.80 4.21
CA PHE A 318 -10.73 3.03 5.01
C PHE A 318 -11.50 4.13 4.29
N LYS A 319 -12.62 4.55 4.88
CA LYS A 319 -13.46 5.61 4.29
C LYS A 319 -12.90 7.02 4.54
N GLY A 320 -12.06 7.18 5.56
CA GLY A 320 -11.66 8.49 6.07
C GLY A 320 -12.67 9.02 7.09
N VAL A 321 -12.47 10.26 7.52
CA VAL A 321 -13.26 10.91 8.58
C VAL A 321 -13.71 12.30 8.15
N ASP A 322 -14.84 12.74 8.70
CA ASP A 322 -15.25 14.14 8.64
C ASP A 322 -14.47 15.01 9.66
N GLY A 323 -14.59 16.33 9.57
CA GLY A 323 -13.90 17.26 10.46
C GLY A 323 -14.28 17.14 11.94
N LYS A 324 -15.53 16.76 12.27
CA LYS A 324 -15.97 16.59 13.67
C LYS A 324 -15.40 15.32 14.27
N GLN A 325 -15.37 14.23 13.51
CA GLN A 325 -14.72 12.98 13.90
C GLN A 325 -13.22 13.17 14.08
N LEU A 326 -12.57 13.92 13.17
CA LEU A 326 -11.16 14.27 13.28
C LEU A 326 -10.86 15.10 14.54
N ALA A 327 -11.68 16.12 14.83
CA ALA A 327 -11.54 16.94 16.03
C ALA A 327 -11.69 16.09 17.31
N LYS A 328 -12.67 15.18 17.37
CA LYS A 328 -12.84 14.25 18.50
C LYS A 328 -11.64 13.33 18.67
N LEU A 329 -11.11 12.78 17.58
CA LEU A 329 -9.90 11.95 17.61
C LEU A 329 -8.70 12.74 18.13
N LEU A 330 -8.50 13.99 17.70
CA LEU A 330 -7.43 14.85 18.22
C LEU A 330 -7.57 15.12 19.72
N ILE A 331 -8.79 15.39 20.20
CA ILE A 331 -9.01 15.58 21.64
C ILE A 331 -8.74 14.28 22.41
N GLU A 332 -9.16 13.13 21.88
CA GLU A 332 -8.86 11.81 22.45
C GLU A 332 -7.34 11.57 22.56
N LEU A 333 -6.56 12.02 21.57
CA LEU A 333 -5.10 11.96 21.56
C LEU A 333 -4.43 13.04 22.45
N GLY A 334 -5.21 13.87 23.16
CA GLY A 334 -4.71 14.87 24.12
C GLY A 334 -4.59 16.30 23.59
N SER A 335 -5.15 16.58 22.41
CA SER A 335 -5.12 17.92 21.81
C SER A 335 -6.04 18.90 22.54
N HIS A 336 -5.53 20.10 22.82
CA HIS A 336 -6.28 21.22 23.40
C HIS A 336 -6.57 22.32 22.38
N GLU A 337 -5.69 22.51 21.41
CA GLU A 337 -5.95 23.25 20.17
C GLU A 337 -5.58 22.38 18.98
N ALA A 338 -6.21 22.57 17.82
CA ALA A 338 -5.80 21.85 16.62
C ALA A 338 -6.25 22.57 15.35
N ILE A 339 -5.52 22.34 14.26
CA ILE A 339 -5.77 22.89 12.93
C ILE A 339 -5.76 21.77 11.88
N ILE A 340 -6.61 21.89 10.87
CA ILE A 340 -6.61 21.00 9.71
C ILE A 340 -5.55 21.43 8.70
N MET A 341 -4.84 20.46 8.12
CA MET A 341 -3.89 20.67 7.01
C MET A 341 -4.52 20.18 5.70
N ASP A 342 -3.81 20.31 4.56
CA ASP A 342 -4.34 19.79 3.30
C ASP A 342 -4.59 18.27 3.37
N GLY A 343 -5.71 17.84 2.81
CA GLY A 343 -6.22 16.48 2.93
C GLY A 343 -6.34 15.75 1.60
N GLY A 344 -7.17 14.71 1.56
CA GLY A 344 -7.40 13.95 0.33
C GLY A 344 -6.11 13.30 -0.18
N GLY A 345 -5.83 13.43 -1.48
CA GLY A 345 -4.62 12.83 -2.07
C GLY A 345 -3.31 13.45 -1.60
N SER A 346 -3.35 14.59 -0.90
CA SER A 346 -2.17 15.20 -0.28
C SER A 346 -1.79 14.52 1.04
N THR A 347 -2.73 13.85 1.72
CA THR A 347 -2.50 13.23 3.04
C THR A 347 -1.38 12.19 2.97
N THR A 348 -0.24 12.55 3.54
CA THR A 348 0.97 11.73 3.53
C THR A 348 1.73 11.91 4.83
N MET A 349 2.14 10.81 5.46
CA MET A 349 3.10 10.78 6.56
C MET A 349 4.28 9.89 6.18
N THR A 350 5.49 10.36 6.47
CA THR A 350 6.71 9.56 6.43
C THR A 350 7.27 9.39 7.83
N LYS A 351 7.90 8.24 8.10
CA LYS A 351 8.77 8.06 9.27
C LYS A 351 10.01 7.28 8.89
N ARG A 352 11.10 7.53 9.62
CA ARG A 352 12.26 6.66 9.71
C ARG A 352 12.02 5.68 10.86
N ASN A 353 11.78 4.40 10.55
CA ASN A 353 11.65 3.38 11.59
C ASN A 353 12.94 3.28 12.40
N LEU A 354 12.82 2.82 13.64
CA LEU A 354 13.96 2.76 14.54
C LEU A 354 15.07 1.85 13.97
N GLY A 355 16.29 2.38 13.91
CA GLY A 355 17.45 1.68 13.35
C GLY A 355 17.50 1.64 11.82
N GLU A 356 16.50 2.17 11.11
CA GLU A 356 16.55 2.33 9.65
C GLU A 356 17.26 3.63 9.25
N HIS A 357 17.95 3.61 8.11
CA HIS A 357 18.66 4.78 7.59
C HIS A 357 17.79 5.71 6.72
N SER A 358 16.68 5.21 6.19
CA SER A 358 15.80 5.96 5.29
C SER A 358 14.37 6.02 5.80
N SER A 359 13.70 7.14 5.54
CA SER A 359 12.27 7.29 5.79
C SER A 359 11.43 6.62 4.71
N SER A 360 10.27 6.10 5.10
CA SER A 360 9.25 5.55 4.20
C SER A 360 7.89 6.19 4.47
N VAL A 361 7.02 6.21 3.44
CA VAL A 361 5.60 6.53 3.60
C VAL A 361 4.92 5.42 4.38
N ILE A 362 4.08 5.77 5.36
CA ILE A 362 3.45 4.80 6.29
C ILE A 362 1.92 4.81 6.30
N ASN A 363 1.32 5.65 5.48
CA ASN A 363 -0.11 5.70 5.26
C ASN A 363 -0.42 5.29 3.80
N TYR A 364 -1.68 5.21 3.41
CA TYR A 364 -2.10 4.86 2.04
C TYR A 364 -2.49 6.12 1.26
N PRO A 365 -1.64 6.62 0.33
CA PRO A 365 -2.00 7.78 -0.49
C PRO A 365 -3.26 7.50 -1.33
N SER A 366 -4.29 8.34 -1.19
CA SER A 366 -5.61 8.03 -1.75
C SER A 366 -5.71 8.08 -3.27
N ASP A 367 -4.72 8.71 -3.94
CA ASP A 367 -4.66 8.79 -5.41
C ASP A 367 -3.96 7.55 -6.02
N GLY A 368 -3.68 6.53 -5.21
CA GLY A 368 -2.91 5.33 -5.58
C GLY A 368 -1.39 5.54 -5.61
N SER A 369 -0.94 6.79 -5.50
CA SER A 369 0.47 7.20 -5.36
C SER A 369 0.53 8.53 -4.61
N GLU A 370 1.72 8.91 -4.12
CA GLU A 370 1.92 10.21 -3.46
C GLU A 370 1.63 11.38 -4.43
N ARG A 371 0.79 12.31 -3.98
CA ARG A 371 0.55 13.56 -4.72
C ARG A 371 1.77 14.48 -4.59
N ARG A 372 2.03 15.24 -5.66
CA ARG A 372 2.98 16.36 -5.62
C ARG A 372 2.33 17.55 -4.93
N ILE A 373 2.93 18.01 -3.85
CA ILE A 373 2.49 19.10 -2.95
C ILE A 373 3.54 20.23 -2.95
N VAL A 374 3.22 21.38 -2.35
CA VAL A 374 4.12 22.55 -2.32
C VAL A 374 5.03 22.60 -1.09
N ASN A 375 4.59 22.05 0.05
CA ASN A 375 5.37 22.03 1.29
C ASN A 375 5.00 20.86 2.21
N GLY A 376 5.80 20.67 3.26
CA GLY A 376 5.56 19.70 4.32
C GLY A 376 6.21 20.14 5.64
N LEU A 377 5.86 19.50 6.74
CA LEU A 377 6.45 19.74 8.06
C LEU A 377 7.23 18.50 8.49
N ALA A 378 8.53 18.66 8.73
CA ALA A 378 9.42 17.60 9.17
C ALA A 378 9.92 17.81 10.59
N VAL A 379 10.17 16.70 11.28
CA VAL A 379 10.94 16.64 12.52
C VAL A 379 12.32 16.08 12.18
N VAL A 380 13.38 16.79 12.53
CA VAL A 380 14.77 16.48 12.16
C VAL A 380 15.62 16.31 13.41
N SER A 381 16.57 15.36 13.40
CA SER A 381 17.54 15.19 14.48
C SER A 381 18.68 16.20 14.38
N LYS A 382 18.97 16.91 15.48
CA LYS A 382 20.13 17.79 15.64
C LYS A 382 21.41 17.07 16.04
N THR A 383 21.30 15.80 16.40
CA THR A 383 22.42 15.05 17.00
C THR A 383 23.24 14.33 15.93
N ALA A 384 24.54 14.21 16.17
CA ALA A 384 25.39 13.30 15.41
C ALA A 384 25.21 11.86 15.91
N THR A 385 25.44 10.89 15.02
CA THR A 385 25.39 9.46 15.40
C THR A 385 26.48 9.14 16.41
N GLY A 386 26.08 8.62 17.56
CA GLY A 386 26.95 8.20 18.66
C GLY A 386 27.31 6.71 18.65
N ALA A 387 27.77 6.23 19.81
CA ALA A 387 28.05 4.80 20.03
C ALA A 387 26.76 3.97 20.08
N VAL A 388 26.89 2.66 19.83
CA VAL A 388 25.78 1.71 19.92
C VAL A 388 25.19 1.74 21.33
N HIS A 389 23.89 1.98 21.40
CA HIS A 389 23.12 1.99 22.64
C HIS A 389 22.06 0.88 22.65
N GLY A 390 21.42 0.64 21.50
CA GLY A 390 20.42 -0.40 21.33
C GLY A 390 20.64 -1.24 20.08
N LEU A 391 20.17 -2.48 20.16
CA LEU A 391 20.24 -3.49 19.11
C LEU A 391 18.85 -4.11 18.93
N ILE A 392 18.42 -4.23 17.68
CA ILE A 392 17.18 -4.87 17.28
C ILE A 392 17.56 -6.07 16.41
N ALA A 393 17.02 -7.24 16.75
CA ALA A 393 17.10 -8.42 15.93
C ALA A 393 15.69 -8.75 15.41
N GLU A 394 15.57 -8.89 14.09
CA GLU A 394 14.30 -9.15 13.41
C GLU A 394 14.46 -10.33 12.47
N ALA A 395 13.34 -11.01 12.21
CA ALA A 395 13.23 -12.04 11.19
C ALA A 395 11.97 -11.81 10.36
N GLU A 396 12.01 -12.23 9.09
CA GLU A 396 10.84 -12.15 8.19
C GLU A 396 9.66 -13.00 8.71
N ASN A 397 9.96 -14.10 9.39
CA ASN A 397 8.98 -14.96 10.05
C ASN A 397 9.64 -15.66 11.24
N TYR A 398 8.99 -15.59 12.41
CA TYR A 398 9.49 -16.20 13.65
C TYR A 398 9.20 -17.71 13.72
N ASN A 399 8.30 -18.22 12.90
CA ASN A 399 8.10 -19.66 12.73
C ASN A 399 9.14 -20.21 11.74
N VAL A 400 9.72 -21.35 12.07
CA VAL A 400 10.72 -22.05 11.24
C VAL A 400 10.35 -23.52 11.18
N ILE A 401 10.33 -24.12 9.98
CA ILE A 401 10.16 -25.56 9.86
C ILE A 401 11.46 -26.24 10.28
N LYS A 402 11.40 -27.26 11.16
CA LYS A 402 12.55 -28.05 11.62
C LYS A 402 13.40 -28.51 10.44
N GLY A 403 14.71 -28.29 10.53
CA GLY A 403 15.69 -28.56 9.47
C GLY A 403 15.82 -27.44 8.44
N GLY A 404 14.98 -26.41 8.53
CA GLY A 404 15.09 -25.18 7.75
C GLY A 404 15.79 -24.07 8.53
N SER A 405 16.01 -22.96 7.84
CA SER A 405 16.76 -21.82 8.33
C SER A 405 15.98 -20.51 8.23
N ARG A 406 16.35 -19.54 9.07
CA ARG A 406 15.79 -18.18 9.04
C ARG A 406 16.87 -17.12 9.22
N GLY A 407 16.87 -16.13 8.34
CA GLY A 407 17.78 -14.98 8.44
C GLY A 407 17.42 -14.10 9.64
N ILE A 408 18.45 -13.63 10.33
CA ILE A 408 18.39 -12.63 11.40
C ILE A 408 18.95 -11.34 10.85
N THR A 409 18.09 -10.33 10.70
CA THR A 409 18.49 -8.98 10.32
C THR A 409 18.73 -8.16 11.58
N LEU A 410 19.83 -7.42 11.62
CA LEU A 410 20.15 -6.55 12.75
C LEU A 410 20.01 -5.08 12.40
N LYS A 411 19.54 -4.30 13.35
CA LYS A 411 19.54 -2.84 13.33
C LYS A 411 20.12 -2.33 14.64
N ALA A 412 20.93 -1.29 14.58
CA ALA A 412 21.54 -0.68 15.75
C ALA A 412 21.24 0.82 15.78
N TYR A 413 21.17 1.37 16.98
CA TYR A 413 20.94 2.79 17.18
C TYR A 413 21.67 3.34 18.40
N ASP A 414 21.93 4.64 18.41
CA ASP A 414 22.59 5.34 19.52
C ASP A 414 21.61 5.79 20.62
N MET A 415 22.09 6.49 21.66
CA MET A 415 21.22 6.97 22.75
C MET A 415 20.18 8.02 22.32
N TYR A 416 20.29 8.56 21.11
CA TYR A 416 19.36 9.50 20.49
C TYR A 416 18.52 8.85 19.38
N PHE A 417 18.56 7.52 19.26
CA PHE A 417 17.82 6.74 18.26
C PHE A 417 18.26 7.01 16.81
N ASN A 418 19.46 7.55 16.59
CA ASN A 418 20.05 7.61 15.26
C ASN A 418 20.52 6.21 14.82
N PRO A 419 20.31 5.82 13.55
CA PRO A 419 20.70 4.52 13.05
C PRO A 419 22.22 4.39 12.94
N ILE A 420 22.73 3.19 13.21
CA ILE A 420 24.15 2.84 13.16
C ILE A 420 24.34 1.69 12.18
N ASN A 421 25.31 1.86 11.26
CA ASN A 421 25.75 0.78 10.38
C ASN A 421 26.42 -0.33 11.18
N ILE A 422 25.97 -1.57 10.99
CA ILE A 422 26.51 -2.75 11.66
C ILE A 422 27.60 -3.38 10.79
N ASN A 423 28.77 -3.61 11.38
CA ASN A 423 29.76 -4.51 10.82
C ASN A 423 29.49 -5.94 11.35
N TYR A 424 28.96 -6.80 10.49
CA TYR A 424 28.58 -8.16 10.85
C TYR A 424 29.75 -9.05 11.30
N ASP A 425 31.00 -8.71 10.95
CA ASP A 425 32.20 -9.45 11.43
C ASP A 425 32.38 -9.37 12.95
N ASN A 426 31.79 -8.35 13.59
CA ASN A 426 31.88 -8.13 15.03
C ASN A 426 30.64 -8.63 15.79
N VAL A 427 29.69 -9.27 15.11
CA VAL A 427 28.46 -9.76 15.71
C VAL A 427 28.69 -11.17 16.26
N LYS A 428 28.18 -11.43 17.47
CA LYS A 428 28.23 -12.75 18.09
C LYS A 428 26.83 -13.26 18.35
N TYR A 429 26.66 -14.57 18.19
CA TYR A 429 25.40 -15.27 18.41
C TYR A 429 25.62 -16.46 19.35
N TRP A 430 24.64 -16.74 20.20
CA TRP A 430 24.55 -18.02 20.91
C TRP A 430 23.11 -18.40 21.22
N ILE A 431 22.85 -19.69 21.37
CA ILE A 431 21.55 -20.19 21.81
C ILE A 431 21.43 -19.99 23.32
N LYS A 432 20.43 -19.24 23.74
CA LYS A 432 20.09 -19.01 25.15
C LYS A 432 19.24 -20.14 25.71
N SER A 433 18.28 -20.64 24.92
CA SER A 433 17.42 -21.78 25.22
C SER A 433 16.90 -22.40 23.92
N GLY A 434 16.49 -23.68 23.96
CA GLY A 434 16.08 -24.43 22.78
C GLY A 434 17.26 -25.12 22.07
N ALA A 435 17.10 -25.47 20.79
CA ALA A 435 18.10 -26.21 20.03
C ALA A 435 18.27 -25.66 18.61
N GLY A 436 19.52 -25.41 18.23
CA GLY A 436 19.90 -24.95 16.90
C GLY A 436 21.29 -24.35 16.87
N THR A 437 21.66 -23.78 15.74
CA THR A 437 22.91 -23.03 15.56
C THR A 437 22.66 -21.74 14.80
N VAL A 438 23.60 -20.81 14.86
CA VAL A 438 23.56 -19.61 14.03
C VAL A 438 24.82 -19.54 13.18
N GLU A 439 24.64 -19.49 11.86
CA GLU A 439 25.72 -19.41 10.89
C GLU A 439 25.38 -18.33 9.86
N ASN A 440 26.31 -17.43 9.53
CA ASN A 440 26.08 -16.36 8.54
C ASN A 440 24.78 -15.55 8.81
N ASN A 441 24.58 -15.13 10.07
CA ASN A 441 23.40 -14.38 10.53
C ASN A 441 22.08 -15.11 10.30
N ARG A 442 22.08 -16.44 10.40
CA ARG A 442 20.92 -17.27 10.11
C ARG A 442 20.79 -18.35 11.14
N PHE A 443 19.62 -18.44 11.75
CA PHE A 443 19.28 -19.50 12.68
C PHE A 443 18.95 -20.77 11.89
N LEU A 444 19.63 -21.87 12.20
CA LEU A 444 19.38 -23.21 11.69
C LEU A 444 18.64 -24.01 12.78
N SER A 445 17.41 -24.41 12.47
CA SER A 445 16.54 -25.10 13.41
C SER A 445 16.89 -26.58 13.53
N GLN A 446 16.95 -27.11 14.75
CA GLN A 446 17.31 -28.50 15.02
C GLN A 446 16.20 -29.32 15.69
N GLU A 447 15.58 -28.81 16.76
CA GLU A 447 14.46 -29.47 17.44
C GLU A 447 13.23 -28.58 17.48
N ALA A 448 12.06 -29.22 17.59
CA ALA A 448 10.78 -28.52 17.69
C ALA A 448 10.63 -27.76 19.02
N GLY A 449 9.82 -26.70 18.98
CA GLY A 449 9.53 -25.81 20.11
C GLY A 449 10.30 -24.48 20.05
N GLU A 450 10.14 -23.68 21.11
CA GLU A 450 10.74 -22.36 21.19
C GLU A 450 12.27 -22.43 21.31
N THR A 451 12.96 -21.67 20.46
CA THR A 451 14.41 -21.45 20.54
C THR A 451 14.73 -19.96 20.60
N VAL A 452 15.49 -19.55 21.62
CA VAL A 452 15.88 -18.15 21.83
C VAL A 452 17.35 -17.99 21.50
N VAL A 453 17.64 -17.10 20.55
CA VAL A 453 18.98 -16.71 20.12
C VAL A 453 19.30 -15.36 20.76
N THR A 454 20.44 -15.26 21.45
CA THR A 454 20.98 -13.97 21.86
C THR A 454 21.99 -13.49 20.83
N VAL A 455 21.90 -12.20 20.50
CA VAL A 455 22.80 -11.48 19.60
C VAL A 455 23.54 -10.41 20.39
N GLU A 456 24.85 -10.32 20.23
CA GLU A 456 25.70 -9.26 20.79
C GLU A 456 26.38 -8.48 19.66
N TYR A 457 26.36 -7.14 19.76
CA TYR A 457 27.16 -6.26 18.94
C TYR A 457 27.75 -5.14 19.81
N GLN A 458 29.08 -5.03 19.83
CA GLN A 458 29.81 -4.02 20.62
C GLN A 458 29.41 -3.97 22.11
N GLY A 459 29.15 -5.13 22.72
CA GLY A 459 28.76 -5.24 24.13
C GLY A 459 27.29 -4.97 24.44
N VAL A 460 26.48 -4.60 23.43
CA VAL A 460 25.02 -4.49 23.56
C VAL A 460 24.38 -5.79 23.08
N THR A 461 23.44 -6.33 23.86
CA THR A 461 22.77 -7.60 23.58
C THR A 461 21.28 -7.44 23.33
N THR A 462 20.71 -8.28 22.45
CA THR A 462 19.26 -8.44 22.28
C THR A 462 18.92 -9.92 22.06
N ASP A 463 17.69 -10.31 22.35
CA ASP A 463 17.19 -11.68 22.15
C ASP A 463 16.18 -11.72 21.00
N ILE A 464 16.20 -12.80 20.22
CA ILE A 464 15.17 -13.12 19.22
C ILE A 464 14.71 -14.57 19.44
N ALA A 465 13.39 -14.78 19.47
CA ALA A 465 12.77 -16.09 19.68
C ALA A 465 12.18 -16.63 18.37
N PHE A 466 12.38 -17.92 18.12
CA PHE A 466 11.84 -18.65 17.00
C PHE A 466 10.99 -19.82 17.49
N GLU A 467 9.85 -20.06 16.85
CA GLU A 467 9.03 -21.25 17.08
C GLU A 467 9.35 -22.30 16.00
N VAL A 468 9.92 -23.43 16.39
CA VAL A 468 10.31 -24.48 15.45
C VAL A 468 9.22 -25.54 15.32
N LEU A 469 8.71 -25.73 14.10
CA LEU A 469 7.60 -26.65 13.79
C LEU A 469 8.12 -27.89 13.03
N ASP A 470 7.82 -29.11 13.49
CA ASP A 470 8.29 -30.36 12.83
C ASP A 470 7.25 -31.02 11.90
N ASN A 471 5.95 -30.82 12.15
CA ASN A 471 4.86 -31.54 11.48
C ASN A 471 4.58 -31.04 10.05
N LEU A 472 5.58 -31.07 9.17
CA LEU A 472 5.47 -30.67 7.77
C LEU A 472 4.58 -31.65 7.00
N SER A 473 3.38 -31.20 6.61
CA SER A 473 2.46 -31.95 5.76
C SER A 473 2.98 -31.99 4.32
N HIS A 474 3.24 -30.81 3.75
CA HIS A 474 3.71 -30.64 2.38
C HIS A 474 4.38 -29.28 2.19
N ILE A 475 4.97 -29.08 1.01
CA ILE A 475 5.50 -27.80 0.57
C ILE A 475 4.72 -27.31 -0.66
N GLU A 476 4.51 -26.01 -0.73
CA GLU A 476 3.87 -25.31 -1.85
C GLU A 476 4.92 -24.45 -2.56
N MET A 477 4.86 -24.38 -3.90
CA MET A 477 5.71 -23.50 -4.71
C MET A 477 4.87 -22.40 -5.36
N ASN A 478 5.39 -21.17 -5.35
CA ASN A 478 4.80 -20.03 -6.04
C ASN A 478 5.87 -19.28 -6.86
N PRO A 479 5.65 -18.99 -8.16
CA PRO A 479 4.47 -19.36 -8.94
C PRO A 479 4.45 -20.87 -9.28
N ARG A 480 3.26 -21.45 -9.49
CA ARG A 480 3.11 -22.85 -9.99
C ARG A 480 3.23 -22.96 -11.50
N THR A 481 2.98 -21.88 -12.22
CA THR A 481 3.20 -21.78 -13.65
C THR A 481 3.85 -20.45 -13.99
N LEU A 482 4.75 -20.45 -14.97
CA LEU A 482 5.51 -19.27 -15.32
C LEU A 482 5.79 -19.24 -16.83
N GLN A 483 5.60 -18.08 -17.46
CA GLN A 483 6.00 -17.83 -18.84
C GLN A 483 7.04 -16.70 -18.83
N ILE A 484 8.26 -16.98 -19.29
CA ILE A 484 9.36 -16.01 -19.34
C ILE A 484 10.06 -16.03 -20.70
N ASN A 485 10.77 -14.96 -21.01
CA ASN A 485 11.61 -14.94 -22.20
C ASN A 485 12.91 -15.71 -21.96
N ASN A 486 13.66 -15.96 -23.03
CA ASN A 486 15.04 -16.44 -22.93
C ASN A 486 15.92 -15.44 -22.15
N ASN A 487 16.96 -15.92 -21.48
CA ASN A 487 17.90 -15.11 -20.68
C ASN A 487 17.24 -14.20 -19.63
N SER A 488 16.03 -14.56 -19.19
CA SER A 488 15.26 -13.82 -18.20
C SER A 488 15.29 -14.57 -16.88
N SER A 489 14.95 -13.88 -15.78
CA SER A 489 14.94 -14.51 -14.47
C SER A 489 13.65 -14.27 -13.72
N ALA A 490 13.29 -15.22 -12.85
CA ALA A 490 12.15 -15.14 -11.96
C ALA A 490 12.49 -15.78 -10.60
N ASN A 491 11.80 -15.37 -9.55
CA ASN A 491 11.96 -15.95 -8.22
C ASN A 491 10.87 -17.00 -7.98
N PHE A 492 11.27 -18.11 -7.34
CA PHE A 492 10.35 -19.09 -6.78
C PHE A 492 10.39 -19.02 -5.26
N PHE A 493 9.20 -19.00 -4.65
CA PHE A 493 9.00 -18.98 -3.21
C PHE A 493 8.43 -20.32 -2.77
N ILE A 494 8.98 -20.87 -1.70
CA ILE A 494 8.53 -22.14 -1.11
C ILE A 494 7.89 -21.86 0.23
N THR A 495 6.73 -22.47 0.46
CA THR A 495 6.01 -22.38 1.73
C THR A 495 5.83 -23.78 2.29
N GLY A 496 6.27 -24.02 3.52
CA GLY A 496 5.95 -25.23 4.27
C GLY A 496 4.58 -25.12 4.89
N VAL A 497 3.77 -26.17 4.78
CA VAL A 497 2.44 -26.27 5.37
C VAL A 497 2.45 -27.38 6.41
N THR A 498 2.08 -27.05 7.65
CA THR A 498 2.00 -28.04 8.74
C THR A 498 0.69 -28.84 8.72
N ASP A 499 0.61 -29.92 9.51
CA ASP A 499 -0.64 -30.68 9.72
C ASP A 499 -1.75 -29.87 10.43
N LEU A 500 -1.40 -28.78 11.09
CA LEU A 500 -2.33 -27.80 11.66
C LEU A 500 -2.57 -26.58 10.75
N GLY A 501 -2.10 -26.62 9.51
CA GLY A 501 -2.38 -25.60 8.50
C GLY A 501 -1.56 -24.31 8.61
N TYR A 502 -0.61 -24.21 9.54
CA TYR A 502 0.35 -23.09 9.58
C TYR A 502 1.19 -23.06 8.32
N ARG A 503 1.32 -21.87 7.73
CA ARG A 503 2.10 -21.60 6.51
C ARG A 503 3.37 -20.83 6.85
N VAL A 504 4.52 -21.45 6.59
CA VAL A 504 5.82 -20.91 6.97
C VAL A 504 6.70 -20.80 5.73
N PRO A 505 7.17 -19.61 5.34
CA PRO A 505 8.09 -19.46 4.22
C PRO A 505 9.37 -20.25 4.45
N ILE A 506 9.82 -21.06 3.49
CA ILE A 506 11.09 -21.79 3.56
C ILE A 506 12.14 -20.98 2.81
N PHE A 507 13.31 -20.79 3.43
CA PHE A 507 14.39 -20.09 2.76
C PHE A 507 14.85 -20.90 1.54
N ALA A 508 14.93 -20.26 0.38
CA ALA A 508 15.22 -20.93 -0.87
C ALA A 508 16.60 -21.61 -0.93
N GLY A 509 17.56 -21.20 -0.09
CA GLY A 509 18.85 -21.89 0.02
C GLY A 509 18.80 -23.22 0.76
N ASP A 510 17.72 -23.50 1.51
CA ASP A 510 17.50 -24.81 2.14
C ASP A 510 16.78 -25.80 1.18
N VAL A 511 16.39 -25.32 0.00
CA VAL A 511 15.59 -26.06 -0.97
C VAL A 511 16.49 -26.53 -2.12
N ILE A 512 16.35 -27.79 -2.47
CA ILE A 512 17.01 -28.36 -3.64
C ILE A 512 16.10 -28.13 -4.85
N PHE A 513 16.53 -27.28 -5.78
CA PHE A 513 15.83 -27.04 -7.03
C PHE A 513 16.44 -27.85 -8.17
N LYS A 514 15.59 -28.37 -9.05
CA LYS A 514 16.01 -29.08 -10.26
C LYS A 514 15.16 -28.63 -11.45
N ASP A 515 15.84 -28.26 -12.53
CA ASP A 515 15.24 -28.09 -13.84
C ASP A 515 15.34 -29.42 -14.60
N LEU A 516 14.21 -30.08 -14.83
CA LEU A 516 14.18 -31.42 -15.43
C LEU A 516 14.62 -31.46 -16.90
N TYR A 517 14.58 -30.33 -17.60
CA TYR A 517 14.90 -30.25 -19.03
C TYR A 517 16.07 -29.30 -19.34
N SER A 518 16.76 -28.79 -18.31
CA SER A 518 17.98 -27.98 -18.44
C SER A 518 17.80 -26.74 -19.33
N LEU A 519 16.64 -26.08 -19.23
CA LEU A 519 16.36 -24.82 -19.93
C LEU A 519 16.76 -23.58 -19.11
N GLY A 520 17.34 -23.77 -17.93
CA GLY A 520 17.86 -22.72 -17.07
C GLY A 520 18.62 -23.26 -15.87
N SER A 521 18.86 -22.39 -14.91
CA SER A 521 19.61 -22.71 -13.69
C SER A 521 19.11 -21.90 -12.49
N PHE A 522 19.39 -22.40 -11.29
CA PHE A 522 19.03 -21.75 -10.03
C PHE A 522 20.23 -21.13 -9.32
N LYS A 523 20.02 -19.96 -8.72
CA LYS A 523 20.90 -19.38 -7.70
C LYS A 523 20.06 -18.79 -6.57
N GLY A 524 20.04 -19.45 -5.41
CA GLY A 524 19.34 -18.95 -4.21
C GLY A 524 17.83 -18.69 -4.41
N GLY A 525 17.13 -19.60 -5.09
CA GLY A 525 15.68 -19.48 -5.41
C GLY A 525 15.35 -18.66 -6.67
N LYS A 526 16.33 -17.96 -7.24
CA LYS A 526 16.18 -17.27 -8.52
C LYS A 526 16.50 -18.22 -9.67
N TYR A 527 15.52 -18.47 -10.52
CA TYR A 527 15.67 -19.20 -11.77
C TYR A 527 16.08 -18.24 -12.89
N THR A 528 17.05 -18.63 -13.71
CA THR A 528 17.48 -17.90 -14.91
C THR A 528 17.41 -18.83 -16.11
N SER A 529 16.58 -18.49 -17.10
CA SER A 529 16.47 -19.23 -18.36
C SER A 529 17.70 -19.03 -19.23
N ASN A 530 18.01 -20.02 -20.05
CA ASN A 530 19.07 -19.95 -21.06
C ASN A 530 18.54 -19.39 -22.40
N THR A 531 19.31 -19.59 -23.47
CA THR A 531 18.97 -19.17 -24.84
C THR A 531 18.01 -20.12 -25.56
N ALA A 532 17.83 -21.35 -25.07
CA ALA A 532 16.94 -22.34 -25.67
C ALA A 532 15.48 -22.03 -25.28
N SER A 533 14.58 -22.25 -26.23
CA SER A 533 13.14 -22.12 -26.01
C SER A 533 12.52 -23.49 -25.80
N GLY A 534 11.47 -23.55 -25.00
CA GLY A 534 10.76 -24.79 -24.67
C GLY A 534 10.00 -24.69 -23.37
N GLU A 535 9.54 -25.83 -22.87
CA GLU A 535 8.85 -25.94 -21.60
C GLU A 535 9.64 -26.88 -20.68
N THR A 536 9.71 -26.55 -19.39
CA THR A 536 10.37 -27.36 -18.37
C THR A 536 9.53 -27.50 -17.11
N VAL A 537 9.83 -28.54 -16.34
CA VAL A 537 9.31 -28.77 -14.99
C VAL A 537 10.42 -28.43 -14.01
N ILE A 538 10.11 -27.49 -13.12
CA ILE A 538 10.97 -27.12 -12.00
C ILE A 538 10.50 -27.89 -10.79
N GLU A 539 11.32 -28.81 -10.28
CA GLU A 539 11.08 -29.50 -9.03
C GLU A 539 11.77 -28.77 -7.88
N ALA A 540 11.11 -28.71 -6.73
CA ALA A 540 11.70 -28.31 -5.46
C ALA A 540 11.52 -29.42 -4.42
N ALA A 541 12.59 -29.69 -3.68
CA ALA A 541 12.58 -30.63 -2.57
C ALA A 541 13.09 -29.96 -1.29
N PHE A 542 12.39 -30.23 -0.18
CA PHE A 542 12.80 -29.86 1.16
C PHE A 542 12.45 -31.02 2.11
N ARG A 543 13.46 -31.55 2.83
CA ARG A 543 13.36 -32.83 3.54
C ARG A 543 12.85 -33.94 2.60
N ASP A 544 11.79 -34.65 3.00
CA ASP A 544 11.12 -35.72 2.26
C ASP A 544 9.95 -35.21 1.39
N LYS A 545 9.72 -33.89 1.32
CA LYS A 545 8.60 -33.31 0.57
C LYS A 545 9.07 -32.71 -0.74
N THR A 546 8.25 -32.89 -1.78
CA THR A 546 8.51 -32.37 -3.13
C THR A 546 7.29 -31.63 -3.67
N THR A 547 7.53 -30.62 -4.48
CA THR A 547 6.51 -29.92 -5.28
C THR A 547 7.14 -29.46 -6.59
N ASN A 548 6.33 -28.95 -7.52
CA ASN A 548 6.85 -28.46 -8.78
C ASN A 548 6.08 -27.26 -9.35
N ALA A 549 6.71 -26.65 -10.35
CA ALA A 549 6.11 -25.65 -11.23
C ALA A 549 6.45 -25.95 -12.68
N ILE A 550 5.63 -25.40 -13.58
CA ILE A 550 5.84 -25.50 -15.02
C ILE A 550 6.31 -24.16 -15.57
N VAL A 551 7.39 -24.16 -16.34
CA VAL A 551 7.99 -22.95 -16.90
C VAL A 551 8.11 -23.07 -18.41
N ALA A 552 7.42 -22.19 -19.13
CA ALA A 552 7.58 -22.04 -20.57
C ALA A 552 8.51 -20.85 -20.88
N ILE A 553 9.50 -21.08 -21.73
CA ILE A 553 10.63 -20.20 -21.99
C ILE A 553 10.70 -19.86 -23.47
N GLY A 554 10.70 -18.56 -23.75
CA GLY A 554 10.78 -18.03 -25.10
C GLY A 554 9.41 -17.77 -25.70
N SER A 555 9.38 -17.58 -27.02
CA SER A 555 8.17 -17.20 -27.75
C SER A 555 8.18 -17.75 -29.16
N ASP A 556 6.99 -18.07 -29.67
CA ASP A 556 6.78 -18.34 -31.08
C ASP A 556 6.62 -17.03 -31.84
N LYS A 557 7.29 -16.92 -32.98
CA LYS A 557 7.22 -15.74 -33.86
C LYS A 557 6.32 -16.04 -35.05
N LYS A 558 5.33 -15.19 -35.29
CA LYS A 558 4.53 -15.21 -36.54
C LYS A 558 4.82 -13.96 -37.35
N ILE A 559 5.15 -14.14 -38.62
CA ILE A 559 5.31 -13.04 -39.57
C ILE A 559 3.92 -12.46 -39.87
N LEU A 560 3.79 -11.15 -39.69
CA LEU A 560 2.61 -10.35 -40.02
C LEU A 560 2.79 -9.68 -41.39
N ASP A 561 4.00 -9.18 -41.66
CA ASP A 561 4.39 -8.63 -42.96
C ASP A 561 5.86 -8.96 -43.24
N ASN A 562 6.12 -9.63 -44.37
CA ASN A 562 7.47 -9.92 -44.86
C ASN A 562 7.94 -8.87 -45.87
N PHE A 563 7.14 -7.83 -46.14
CA PHE A 563 7.49 -6.72 -47.02
C PHE A 563 7.90 -7.07 -48.46
N GLU A 564 7.50 -8.26 -48.95
CA GLU A 564 7.64 -8.66 -50.36
C GLU A 564 6.74 -7.86 -51.31
N ALA A 565 5.74 -7.16 -50.75
CA ALA A 565 4.87 -6.24 -51.46
C ALA A 565 4.49 -5.07 -50.55
N ILE A 566 4.23 -3.90 -51.14
CA ILE A 566 3.81 -2.72 -50.38
C ILE A 566 2.33 -2.89 -49.98
N ARG A 567 2.07 -2.98 -48.67
CA ARG A 567 0.72 -3.15 -48.07
C ARG A 567 0.19 -1.93 -47.33
N GLY A 568 0.98 -0.85 -47.26
CA GLY A 568 0.61 0.41 -46.63
C GLY A 568 0.76 1.59 -47.59
N THR A 569 0.45 2.79 -47.10
CA THR A 569 0.67 4.06 -47.78
C THR A 569 1.59 4.94 -46.94
N PHE A 570 2.32 5.83 -47.60
CA PHE A 570 3.11 6.83 -46.89
C PHE A 570 2.20 7.96 -46.42
N THR A 571 2.19 8.21 -45.11
CA THR A 571 1.58 9.42 -44.52
C THR A 571 2.57 10.10 -43.59
N LYS A 572 2.25 11.33 -43.15
CA LYS A 572 3.24 12.22 -42.53
C LYS A 572 2.61 13.19 -41.52
N TYR A 573 3.42 13.73 -40.62
CA TYR A 573 3.02 14.83 -39.73
C TYR A 573 4.24 15.68 -39.34
N PRO A 574 4.17 17.02 -39.35
CA PRO A 574 3.14 17.82 -40.02
C PRO A 574 3.30 17.77 -41.56
N ASP A 575 2.53 18.56 -42.30
CA ASP A 575 2.52 18.56 -43.77
C ASP A 575 3.89 18.90 -44.41
N ASP A 576 4.77 19.57 -43.66
CA ASP A 576 6.13 19.92 -44.08
C ASP A 576 7.09 18.73 -44.19
N VAL A 577 6.77 17.60 -43.54
CA VAL A 577 7.56 16.38 -43.66
C VAL A 577 7.46 15.86 -45.10
N LYS A 578 8.60 15.47 -45.67
CA LYS A 578 8.64 14.78 -46.98
C LYS A 578 9.13 13.36 -46.79
N GLY A 579 8.80 12.48 -47.73
CA GLY A 579 9.18 11.08 -47.68
C GLY A 579 8.41 10.23 -48.67
N ALA A 580 8.72 8.94 -48.69
CA ALA A 580 8.07 7.95 -49.52
C ALA A 580 8.31 6.53 -48.95
N ILE A 581 7.50 5.58 -49.39
CA ILE A 581 7.75 4.14 -49.19
C ILE A 581 7.96 3.47 -50.54
N LYS A 582 8.93 2.56 -50.64
CA LYS A 582 9.18 1.74 -51.85
C LYS A 582 9.82 0.41 -51.48
N LEU A 583 9.71 -0.58 -52.37
CA LEU A 583 10.45 -1.84 -52.22
C LEU A 583 11.95 -1.60 -52.48
N ASP A 584 12.78 -2.33 -51.75
CA ASP A 584 14.23 -2.34 -51.88
C ASP A 584 14.75 -3.76 -52.09
N ASN A 585 15.87 -3.91 -52.78
CA ASN A 585 16.48 -5.22 -53.08
C ASN A 585 17.54 -5.64 -52.05
N ASN A 586 17.60 -4.96 -50.90
CA ASN A 586 18.38 -5.35 -49.73
C ASN A 586 17.42 -5.88 -48.63
N PRO A 587 16.97 -7.15 -48.69
CA PRO A 587 16.16 -7.75 -47.64
C PRO A 587 17.01 -8.28 -46.47
N TYR A 588 16.37 -8.46 -45.32
CA TYR A 588 16.87 -9.36 -44.27
C TYR A 588 16.56 -10.82 -44.66
N THR A 589 15.35 -11.05 -45.17
CA THR A 589 14.83 -12.35 -45.60
C THR A 589 14.02 -12.22 -46.89
N GLY A 590 14.04 -13.23 -47.76
CA GLY A 590 13.28 -13.17 -49.02
C GLY A 590 14.00 -12.38 -50.11
N LYS A 591 13.26 -11.61 -50.91
CA LYS A 591 13.75 -10.85 -52.07
C LYS A 591 13.67 -9.34 -51.87
N HIS A 592 12.72 -8.84 -51.08
CA HIS A 592 12.49 -7.41 -50.92
C HIS A 592 12.31 -6.99 -49.46
N SER A 593 12.73 -5.77 -49.13
CA SER A 593 12.36 -5.08 -47.89
C SER A 593 11.61 -3.78 -48.20
N LEU A 594 10.95 -3.20 -47.21
CA LEU A 594 10.29 -1.91 -47.37
C LEU A 594 11.22 -0.77 -46.92
N ARG A 595 11.61 0.09 -47.87
CA ARG A 595 12.31 1.34 -47.58
C ARG A 595 11.33 2.44 -47.22
N LEU A 596 11.51 3.07 -46.07
CA LEU A 596 10.86 4.32 -45.67
C LEU A 596 11.87 5.46 -45.72
N GLU A 597 11.62 6.45 -46.57
CA GLU A 597 12.42 7.68 -46.69
C GLU A 597 11.73 8.82 -45.95
N TYR A 598 12.49 9.67 -45.26
CA TYR A 598 11.96 10.82 -44.51
C TYR A 598 12.88 12.04 -44.55
N ASP A 599 12.29 13.23 -44.52
CA ASP A 599 12.95 14.53 -44.37
C ASP A 599 12.30 15.28 -43.22
N PHE A 600 13.02 15.38 -42.10
CA PHE A 600 12.60 16.10 -40.90
C PHE A 600 13.30 17.46 -40.73
N SER A 601 13.93 17.98 -41.80
CA SER A 601 14.76 19.20 -41.75
C SER A 601 13.96 20.50 -41.82
N LYS A 602 12.66 20.45 -42.15
CA LYS A 602 11.88 21.61 -42.58
C LYS A 602 11.08 22.32 -41.48
N THR A 603 10.92 21.72 -40.30
CA THR A 603 10.05 22.24 -39.24
C THR A 603 10.58 21.88 -37.86
N ASP A 604 10.23 22.69 -36.85
CA ASP A 604 10.59 22.50 -35.43
C ASP A 604 9.49 21.75 -34.65
N ALA A 605 8.36 21.42 -35.29
CA ALA A 605 7.29 20.62 -34.68
C ALA A 605 7.76 19.18 -34.36
N THR A 606 6.87 18.34 -33.82
CA THR A 606 7.10 16.88 -33.82
C THR A 606 6.96 16.37 -35.25
N ARG A 607 7.96 15.64 -35.76
CA ARG A 607 7.99 15.13 -37.14
C ARG A 607 7.85 13.62 -37.14
N ALA A 608 6.99 13.10 -37.99
CA ALA A 608 6.79 11.66 -38.15
C ALA A 608 6.55 11.29 -39.62
N ALA A 609 7.13 10.16 -40.01
CA ALA A 609 6.97 9.52 -41.31
C ALA A 609 6.37 8.13 -41.08
N TYR A 610 5.17 7.89 -41.59
CA TYR A 610 4.37 6.71 -41.31
C TYR A 610 4.30 5.76 -42.51
N ILE A 611 4.42 4.47 -42.24
CA ILE A 611 3.83 3.41 -43.03
C ILE A 611 2.44 3.18 -42.43
N GLU A 612 1.40 3.63 -43.10
CA GLU A 612 0.01 3.49 -42.66
C GLU A 612 -0.67 2.35 -43.40
N TYR A 613 -1.12 1.34 -42.65
CA TYR A 613 -1.78 0.17 -43.20
C TYR A 613 -3.28 0.43 -43.39
N GLY A 614 -3.79 0.13 -44.59
CA GLY A 614 -5.22 0.26 -44.91
C GLY A 614 -6.09 -0.82 -44.23
N ASN A 615 -7.40 -0.73 -44.42
CA ASN A 615 -8.38 -1.76 -44.02
C ASN A 615 -8.34 -2.18 -42.53
N GLY A 616 -8.04 -1.23 -41.64
CA GLY A 616 -8.02 -1.47 -40.19
C GLY A 616 -6.71 -2.05 -39.65
N GLY A 617 -5.63 -2.04 -40.44
CA GLY A 617 -4.29 -2.48 -40.03
C GLY A 617 -4.03 -3.98 -40.23
N ILE A 618 -2.79 -4.41 -39.96
CA ILE A 618 -2.40 -5.83 -40.00
C ILE A 618 -2.76 -6.50 -38.69
N LYS A 619 -3.76 -7.39 -38.72
CA LYS A 619 -4.23 -8.12 -37.53
C LYS A 619 -3.22 -9.16 -37.08
N ALA A 620 -2.88 -9.15 -35.79
CA ALA A 620 -2.21 -10.25 -35.12
C ALA A 620 -3.28 -11.15 -34.46
N GLU A 621 -3.36 -12.41 -34.89
CA GLU A 621 -4.33 -13.37 -34.34
C GLU A 621 -4.05 -13.68 -32.87
N GLY A 622 -5.08 -14.03 -32.08
CA GLY A 622 -4.88 -14.44 -30.68
C GLY A 622 -4.32 -13.33 -29.79
N LYS A 623 -3.40 -13.69 -28.88
CA LYS A 623 -2.87 -12.78 -27.84
C LYS A 623 -1.33 -12.72 -27.88
N PRO A 624 -0.71 -11.99 -28.83
CA PRO A 624 0.73 -11.78 -28.79
C PRO A 624 1.14 -10.96 -27.57
N SER A 625 2.35 -11.21 -27.10
CA SER A 625 2.99 -10.52 -25.98
C SER A 625 3.88 -9.35 -26.42
N LYS A 626 4.44 -9.41 -27.63
CA LYS A 626 5.30 -8.38 -28.21
C LYS A 626 5.05 -8.24 -29.72
N ILE A 627 5.40 -7.08 -30.25
CA ILE A 627 5.60 -6.85 -31.69
C ILE A 627 7.08 -6.59 -31.93
N GLY A 628 7.63 -7.17 -32.99
CA GLY A 628 9.02 -6.96 -33.39
C GLY A 628 9.17 -6.82 -34.90
N VAL A 629 10.28 -6.25 -35.35
CA VAL A 629 10.59 -6.04 -36.77
C VAL A 629 12.10 -5.96 -36.96
N TRP A 630 12.61 -6.42 -38.10
CA TRP A 630 13.99 -6.18 -38.50
C TRP A 630 14.11 -4.81 -39.13
N VAL A 631 15.13 -4.06 -38.72
CA VAL A 631 15.39 -2.71 -39.24
C VAL A 631 16.84 -2.56 -39.66
N HIS A 632 17.04 -2.20 -40.92
CA HIS A 632 18.35 -1.81 -41.45
C HIS A 632 18.52 -0.29 -41.35
N SER A 633 19.65 0.14 -40.80
CA SER A 633 20.08 1.54 -40.90
C SER A 633 21.46 1.65 -41.54
N ASN A 634 21.67 2.71 -42.33
CA ASN A 634 22.99 3.06 -42.85
C ASN A 634 23.75 4.00 -41.90
N ASP A 635 23.02 4.74 -41.07
CA ASP A 635 23.55 5.79 -40.20
C ASP A 635 22.93 5.69 -38.81
N ASN A 636 23.65 6.19 -37.81
CA ASN A 636 23.08 6.40 -36.49
C ASN A 636 22.20 7.65 -36.50
N ALA A 637 21.02 7.58 -35.89
CA ALA A 637 20.09 8.70 -35.81
C ALA A 637 19.37 8.72 -34.44
N PRO A 638 19.13 9.89 -33.84
CA PRO A 638 18.46 9.99 -32.54
C PRO A 638 16.92 9.88 -32.65
N HIS A 639 16.43 9.21 -33.71
CA HIS A 639 15.00 9.05 -34.00
C HIS A 639 14.44 7.82 -33.30
N TRP A 640 13.15 7.87 -32.99
CA TRP A 640 12.45 6.74 -32.41
C TRP A 640 11.74 5.96 -33.50
N ILE A 641 11.69 4.63 -33.34
CA ILE A 641 10.88 3.75 -34.16
C ILE A 641 9.71 3.28 -33.30
N ARG A 642 8.49 3.47 -33.80
CA ARG A 642 7.25 3.20 -33.08
C ARG A 642 6.27 2.43 -33.94
N ALA A 643 5.37 1.72 -33.28
CA ALA A 643 4.17 1.21 -33.89
C ALA A 643 2.93 1.70 -33.14
N ARG A 644 1.80 1.81 -33.85
CA ARG A 644 0.50 2.04 -33.26
C ARG A 644 -0.37 0.80 -33.45
N LEU A 645 -0.92 0.34 -32.33
CA LEU A 645 -1.82 -0.78 -32.23
C LEU A 645 -3.24 -0.26 -32.09
N VAL A 646 -4.19 -0.93 -32.72
CA VAL A 646 -5.63 -0.73 -32.53
C VAL A 646 -6.17 -2.00 -31.89
N ASP A 647 -6.85 -1.86 -30.77
CA ASP A 647 -7.43 -2.98 -30.03
C ASP A 647 -8.85 -3.31 -30.51
N ASP A 648 -9.46 -4.38 -29.96
CA ASP A 648 -10.79 -4.84 -30.37
C ASP A 648 -11.92 -3.83 -30.08
N ASN A 649 -11.69 -2.86 -29.18
CA ASN A 649 -12.61 -1.75 -28.93
C ASN A 649 -12.38 -0.55 -29.86
N GLY A 650 -11.34 -0.60 -30.70
CA GLY A 650 -10.91 0.53 -31.54
C GLY A 650 -10.02 1.54 -30.81
N GLU A 651 -9.56 1.24 -29.59
CA GLU A 651 -8.65 2.11 -28.84
C GLU A 651 -7.23 2.02 -29.41
N GLN A 652 -6.55 3.17 -29.49
CA GLN A 652 -5.22 3.29 -30.07
C GLN A 652 -4.13 3.30 -29.00
N HIS A 653 -3.15 2.42 -29.17
CA HIS A 653 -2.03 2.24 -28.24
C HIS A 653 -0.70 2.39 -28.97
N VAL A 654 0.17 3.29 -28.53
CA VAL A 654 1.50 3.48 -29.13
C VAL A 654 2.54 2.68 -28.36
N ILE A 655 3.38 1.94 -29.09
CA ILE A 655 4.53 1.21 -28.54
C ILE A 655 5.85 1.73 -29.12
N ASP A 656 6.85 1.88 -28.25
CA ASP A 656 8.20 2.29 -28.62
C ASP A 656 9.08 1.07 -28.91
N LEU A 657 9.35 0.77 -30.19
CA LEU A 657 10.21 -0.33 -30.61
C LEU A 657 11.69 -0.01 -30.39
N ALA A 658 12.09 1.24 -30.61
CA ALA A 658 13.44 1.74 -30.34
C ALA A 658 13.41 3.24 -30.01
N LYS A 659 14.20 3.67 -29.02
CA LYS A 659 14.38 5.08 -28.63
C LYS A 659 15.77 5.58 -29.03
N GLY A 660 15.98 5.74 -30.34
CA GLY A 660 17.28 6.01 -30.93
C GLY A 660 17.74 4.83 -31.79
N ILE A 661 18.45 5.16 -32.87
CA ILE A 661 19.04 4.24 -33.82
C ILE A 661 20.55 4.37 -33.67
N ASN A 662 21.14 3.46 -32.91
CA ASN A 662 22.57 3.44 -32.57
C ASN A 662 23.31 2.26 -33.21
N TRP A 663 22.78 1.75 -34.31
CA TRP A 663 23.33 0.64 -35.06
C TRP A 663 23.38 0.96 -36.56
N THR A 664 24.26 0.23 -37.24
CA THR A 664 24.31 0.16 -38.71
C THR A 664 24.13 -1.30 -39.13
N GLY A 665 23.51 -1.54 -40.28
CA GLY A 665 23.11 -2.89 -40.70
C GLY A 665 21.75 -3.30 -40.13
N TRP A 666 21.42 -4.58 -40.27
CA TRP A 666 20.17 -5.17 -39.76
C TRP A 666 20.21 -5.41 -38.26
N GLN A 667 19.17 -4.95 -37.56
CA GLN A 667 18.94 -5.25 -36.15
C GLN A 667 17.47 -5.57 -35.90
N TYR A 668 17.21 -6.58 -35.07
CA TYR A 668 15.87 -6.88 -34.59
C TYR A 668 15.52 -5.98 -33.41
N ILE A 669 14.37 -5.33 -33.48
CA ILE A 669 13.82 -4.51 -32.41
C ILE A 669 12.42 -4.99 -32.07
N GLU A 670 12.04 -4.91 -30.79
CA GLU A 670 10.74 -5.38 -30.31
C GLU A 670 10.24 -4.55 -29.12
N ALA A 671 8.92 -4.55 -28.92
CA ALA A 671 8.28 -3.89 -27.80
C ALA A 671 7.14 -4.75 -27.24
N ALA A 672 6.99 -4.70 -25.92
CA ALA A 672 5.88 -5.34 -25.22
C ALA A 672 4.54 -4.65 -25.54
N ILE A 673 3.50 -5.46 -25.70
CA ILE A 673 2.14 -4.98 -25.86
C ILE A 673 1.61 -4.57 -24.46
N PRO A 674 0.88 -3.44 -24.33
CA PRO A 674 0.32 -3.01 -23.05
C PRO A 674 -0.60 -4.05 -22.40
N THR A 675 -0.49 -4.25 -21.08
CA THR A 675 -1.17 -5.33 -20.35
C THR A 675 -2.70 -5.23 -20.30
N LYS A 676 -3.28 -4.04 -20.55
CA LYS A 676 -4.73 -3.79 -20.52
C LYS A 676 -5.41 -3.83 -21.89
N ILE A 677 -4.67 -4.14 -22.96
CA ILE A 677 -5.19 -4.13 -24.32
C ILE A 677 -6.26 -5.23 -24.53
N LYS A 678 -7.23 -4.98 -25.40
CA LYS A 678 -8.22 -5.99 -25.83
C LYS A 678 -7.79 -6.62 -27.15
N TYR A 679 -7.89 -7.95 -27.22
CA TYR A 679 -7.48 -8.71 -28.40
C TYR A 679 -8.68 -9.13 -29.25
N PRO A 680 -8.52 -9.31 -30.57
CA PRO A 680 -7.27 -9.20 -31.33
C PRO A 680 -6.76 -7.75 -31.48
N VAL A 681 -5.46 -7.60 -31.75
CA VAL A 681 -4.84 -6.29 -32.00
C VAL A 681 -4.41 -6.19 -33.45
N ALA A 682 -4.49 -4.99 -34.02
CA ALA A 682 -4.02 -4.70 -35.36
C ALA A 682 -2.93 -3.63 -35.34
N ILE A 683 -1.88 -3.79 -36.14
CA ILE A 683 -0.87 -2.75 -36.35
C ILE A 683 -1.36 -1.88 -37.49
N ASP A 684 -1.75 -0.64 -37.18
CA ASP A 684 -2.23 0.29 -38.20
C ASP A 684 -1.13 1.23 -38.69
N ARG A 685 -0.08 1.47 -37.88
CA ARG A 685 1.07 2.27 -38.27
C ARG A 685 2.39 1.70 -37.76
N LEU A 686 3.41 1.73 -38.62
CA LEU A 686 4.83 1.57 -38.28
C LEU A 686 5.57 2.84 -38.74
N TYR A 687 6.30 3.50 -37.86
CA TYR A 687 6.76 4.86 -38.16
C TYR A 687 8.02 5.29 -37.44
N VAL A 688 8.69 6.27 -38.03
CA VAL A 688 9.85 6.96 -37.45
C VAL A 688 9.38 8.34 -36.97
N VAL A 689 9.78 8.74 -35.76
CA VAL A 689 9.38 10.03 -35.17
C VAL A 689 10.54 10.73 -34.48
N LYS A 690 10.52 12.06 -34.51
CA LYS A 690 11.38 12.91 -33.70
C LYS A 690 10.60 14.09 -33.12
N THR A 691 10.73 14.29 -31.80
CA THR A 691 10.05 15.36 -31.06
C THR A 691 10.96 16.54 -30.72
N ASP A 692 12.28 16.36 -30.72
CA ASP A 692 13.24 17.44 -30.42
C ASP A 692 13.40 18.35 -31.64
N PRO A 693 13.11 19.66 -31.54
CA PRO A 693 13.24 20.62 -32.64
C PRO A 693 14.67 20.78 -33.16
N LYS A 694 15.69 20.51 -32.33
CA LYS A 694 17.10 20.71 -32.71
C LYS A 694 17.63 19.67 -33.68
N GLU A 695 16.98 18.51 -33.74
CA GLU A 695 17.47 17.32 -34.46
C GLU A 695 16.93 17.26 -35.90
N LYS A 696 17.54 18.03 -36.80
CA LYS A 696 17.11 18.18 -38.20
C LYS A 696 17.91 17.28 -39.12
N GLN A 697 17.32 16.16 -39.54
CA GLN A 697 17.98 15.16 -40.37
C GLN A 697 17.02 14.62 -41.44
N THR A 698 17.62 14.12 -42.52
CA THR A 698 16.96 13.29 -43.52
C THR A 698 17.55 11.89 -43.44
N GLY A 699 16.78 10.88 -43.85
CA GLY A 699 17.27 9.52 -43.78
C GLY A 699 16.35 8.51 -44.43
N SER A 700 16.78 7.25 -44.41
CA SER A 700 15.96 6.12 -44.83
C SER A 700 16.25 4.90 -43.97
N LEU A 701 15.22 4.15 -43.65
CA LEU A 701 15.33 2.85 -42.98
C LEU A 701 14.71 1.77 -43.86
N LEU A 702 15.27 0.55 -43.80
CA LEU A 702 14.62 -0.63 -44.38
C LEU A 702 13.95 -1.41 -43.26
N PHE A 703 12.71 -1.83 -43.48
CA PHE A 703 11.96 -2.69 -42.59
C PHE A 703 11.74 -4.04 -43.27
N ASP A 704 11.95 -5.11 -42.51
CA ASP A 704 11.68 -6.47 -42.96
C ASP A 704 11.12 -7.31 -41.80
N ASP A 705 10.36 -8.36 -42.12
CA ASP A 705 9.85 -9.33 -41.15
C ASP A 705 9.19 -8.71 -39.91
N LEU A 706 8.12 -7.93 -40.12
CA LEU A 706 7.24 -7.48 -39.03
C LEU A 706 6.54 -8.70 -38.42
N GLN A 707 6.69 -8.90 -37.12
CA GLN A 707 6.34 -10.12 -36.41
C GLN A 707 5.52 -9.84 -35.14
N ALA A 708 4.61 -10.76 -34.83
CA ALA A 708 3.98 -10.91 -33.53
C ALA A 708 4.62 -12.06 -32.77
N LEU A 709 4.92 -11.85 -31.49
CA LEU A 709 5.56 -12.85 -30.61
C LEU A 709 4.58 -13.36 -29.57
N TYR A 710 4.37 -14.66 -29.53
CA TYR A 710 3.45 -15.36 -28.64
C TYR A 710 4.23 -16.11 -27.59
N GLN A 711 3.89 -15.93 -26.31
CA GLN A 711 4.47 -16.77 -25.27
C GLN A 711 4.12 -18.24 -25.55
N LEU A 712 5.09 -19.11 -25.35
CA LEU A 712 4.87 -20.54 -25.53
C LEU A 712 3.75 -21.02 -24.59
N PRO A 713 2.82 -21.86 -25.07
CA PRO A 713 1.75 -22.40 -24.24
C PRO A 713 2.33 -23.28 -23.12
N LEU A 714 1.61 -23.37 -22.01
CA LEU A 714 1.90 -24.30 -20.93
C LEU A 714 1.20 -25.64 -21.24
N THR A 715 1.91 -26.58 -21.86
CA THR A 715 1.38 -27.87 -22.28
C THR A 715 1.56 -28.98 -21.26
N MET A 716 2.46 -28.80 -20.28
CA MET A 716 2.82 -29.80 -19.27
C MET A 716 2.13 -29.59 -17.92
N THR A 717 1.00 -28.87 -17.90
CA THR A 717 0.26 -28.56 -16.66
C THR A 717 -0.32 -29.79 -15.96
N ASP A 718 -0.52 -30.88 -16.69
CA ASP A 718 -0.89 -32.21 -16.18
C ASP A 718 0.20 -32.83 -15.30
N LYS A 719 1.47 -32.40 -15.45
CA LYS A 719 2.59 -32.87 -14.62
C LYS A 719 2.70 -32.16 -13.27
N LEU A 720 1.83 -31.19 -12.98
CA LEU A 720 1.84 -30.49 -11.70
C LEU A 720 1.52 -31.46 -10.54
N ILE A 721 2.39 -31.51 -9.54
CA ILE A 721 2.14 -32.24 -8.29
C ILE A 721 1.05 -31.50 -7.52
N ASN A 722 -0.12 -32.11 -7.35
CA ASN A 722 -1.18 -31.53 -6.55
C ASN A 722 -0.76 -31.40 -5.09
N ASN A 723 -1.05 -30.25 -4.47
CA ASN A 723 -0.86 -30.09 -3.04
C ASN A 723 -1.78 -31.11 -2.33
N PRO A 724 -1.25 -31.97 -1.46
CA PRO A 724 -2.07 -32.93 -0.74
C PRO A 724 -3.04 -32.18 0.19
N GLN A 725 -4.21 -32.77 0.41
CA GLN A 725 -5.09 -32.29 1.48
C GLN A 725 -4.41 -32.54 2.82
N ILE A 726 -4.54 -31.59 3.74
CA ILE A 726 -4.06 -31.77 5.11
C ILE A 726 -4.89 -32.90 5.73
N ILE A 727 -4.20 -33.94 6.21
CA ILE A 727 -4.82 -35.03 6.94
C ILE A 727 -5.02 -34.56 8.38
N ASP A 728 -6.26 -34.24 8.74
CA ASP A 728 -6.59 -33.90 10.12
C ASP A 728 -6.63 -35.16 10.98
N LYS A 729 -5.71 -35.26 11.94
CA LYS A 729 -5.68 -36.37 12.91
C LYS A 729 -6.95 -36.42 13.78
N ALA A 730 -7.64 -35.29 13.95
CA ALA A 730 -8.91 -35.26 14.67
C ALA A 730 -10.07 -35.80 13.83
N ASN A 731 -9.94 -35.89 12.50
CA ASN A 731 -10.97 -36.43 11.63
C ASN A 731 -10.84 -37.95 11.52
N GLY A 732 -11.44 -38.67 12.45
CA GLY A 732 -11.36 -40.13 12.53
C GLY A 732 -12.08 -40.70 13.76
N PRO A 733 -12.12 -42.04 13.87
CA PRO A 733 -12.77 -42.71 14.97
C PRO A 733 -12.09 -42.38 16.29
N ALA A 734 -12.88 -42.27 17.35
CA ALA A 734 -12.36 -42.07 18.69
C ALA A 734 -11.72 -43.35 19.24
N GLU A 735 -10.57 -43.21 19.91
CA GLU A 735 -9.94 -44.32 20.66
C GLU A 735 -10.66 -44.60 21.99
N THR A 736 -11.14 -43.53 22.64
CA THR A 736 -11.90 -43.57 23.89
C THR A 736 -13.27 -42.93 23.70
N GLU A 737 -14.28 -43.51 24.33
CA GLU A 737 -15.63 -42.96 24.29
C GLU A 737 -15.74 -41.77 25.25
N GLY A 738 -16.18 -40.64 24.74
CA GLY A 738 -16.42 -39.42 25.50
C GLY A 738 -17.77 -38.80 25.16
N THR A 739 -17.89 -37.50 25.37
CA THR A 739 -19.10 -36.74 25.08
C THR A 739 -19.36 -36.66 23.58
N LYS A 740 -20.52 -37.13 23.13
CA LYS A 740 -20.94 -37.13 21.74
C LYS A 740 -21.70 -35.86 21.39
N LEU A 741 -21.21 -35.12 20.41
CA LEU A 741 -21.97 -34.01 19.80
C LEU A 741 -22.46 -34.40 18.41
N PHE A 742 -23.72 -34.09 18.12
CA PHE A 742 -24.27 -34.21 16.79
C PHE A 742 -24.28 -32.85 16.10
N VAL A 743 -23.70 -32.74 14.91
CA VAL A 743 -23.67 -31.48 14.15
C VAL A 743 -24.29 -31.67 12.78
N HIS A 744 -25.22 -30.77 12.41
CA HIS A 744 -25.91 -30.80 11.13
C HIS A 744 -26.22 -29.39 10.61
N SER A 745 -26.55 -29.26 9.32
CA SER A 745 -26.85 -27.95 8.71
C SER A 745 -28.16 -27.29 9.16
N GLY A 746 -28.92 -27.89 10.08
CA GLY A 746 -30.33 -27.58 10.32
C GLY A 746 -31.28 -28.27 9.32
N ILE A 747 -32.58 -28.28 9.61
CA ILE A 747 -33.63 -28.87 8.76
C ILE A 747 -34.74 -27.83 8.59
N ASN A 748 -34.90 -27.31 7.38
CA ASN A 748 -35.90 -26.28 7.08
C ASN A 748 -36.66 -26.64 5.80
N PHE A 749 -37.99 -26.58 5.88
CA PHE A 749 -38.88 -26.79 4.74
C PHE A 749 -40.10 -25.88 4.88
N ASN A 750 -40.61 -25.38 3.76
CA ASN A 750 -41.83 -24.57 3.71
C ASN A 750 -43.09 -25.45 3.72
N LYS A 751 -43.02 -26.62 3.08
CA LYS A 751 -44.05 -27.66 3.08
C LYS A 751 -43.34 -29.00 3.22
N GLU A 752 -43.74 -29.78 4.22
CA GLU A 752 -43.12 -31.08 4.50
C GLU A 752 -43.47 -32.10 3.38
N THR A 753 -42.45 -32.66 2.76
CA THR A 753 -42.53 -33.81 1.85
C THR A 753 -42.21 -35.12 2.58
N LEU A 754 -42.43 -36.26 1.93
CA LEU A 754 -42.04 -37.56 2.49
C LEU A 754 -40.54 -37.64 2.77
N LEU A 755 -39.71 -37.07 1.88
CA LEU A 755 -38.26 -37.02 2.05
C LEU A 755 -37.89 -36.15 3.26
N ASP A 756 -38.52 -34.98 3.43
CA ASP A 756 -38.32 -34.12 4.60
C ASP A 756 -38.60 -34.87 5.90
N ARG A 757 -39.71 -35.61 5.95
CA ARG A 757 -40.08 -36.41 7.13
C ARG A 757 -39.08 -37.53 7.39
N MET A 758 -38.62 -38.22 6.35
CA MET A 758 -37.62 -39.29 6.49
C MET A 758 -36.28 -38.76 7.01
N VAL A 759 -35.80 -37.64 6.48
CA VAL A 759 -34.58 -36.99 6.96
C VAL A 759 -34.75 -36.53 8.41
N SER A 760 -35.87 -35.86 8.71
CA SER A 760 -36.19 -35.37 10.06
C SER A 760 -36.19 -36.50 11.09
N ASN A 761 -36.92 -37.59 10.84
CA ASN A 761 -36.99 -38.74 11.73
C ASN A 761 -35.62 -39.38 11.96
N ARG A 762 -34.77 -39.45 10.92
CA ARG A 762 -33.41 -39.99 11.08
C ARG A 762 -32.52 -39.09 11.93
N VAL A 763 -32.58 -37.77 11.71
CA VAL A 763 -31.83 -36.80 12.53
C VAL A 763 -32.29 -36.87 13.99
N ILE A 764 -33.60 -36.83 14.24
CA ILE A 764 -34.18 -36.96 15.59
C ILE A 764 -33.70 -38.26 16.26
N ASN A 765 -33.81 -39.40 15.57
CA ASN A 765 -33.39 -40.69 16.12
C ASN A 765 -31.88 -40.74 16.41
N LYS A 766 -31.03 -40.17 15.55
CA LYS A 766 -29.57 -40.13 15.78
C LYS A 766 -29.22 -39.27 16.98
N ILE A 767 -29.86 -38.12 17.13
CA ILE A 767 -29.67 -37.24 18.28
C ILE A 767 -30.13 -37.93 19.56
N ASN A 768 -31.40 -38.35 19.62
CA ASN A 768 -32.03 -38.89 20.83
C ASN A 768 -31.43 -40.24 21.30
N SER A 769 -30.78 -41.01 20.42
CA SER A 769 -30.21 -42.31 20.79
C SER A 769 -28.77 -42.25 21.30
N LYS A 770 -27.98 -41.22 20.90
CA LYS A 770 -26.52 -41.23 21.10
C LYS A 770 -25.91 -39.89 21.47
N ALA A 771 -26.51 -38.76 21.10
CA ALA A 771 -25.88 -37.45 21.29
C ALA A 771 -26.22 -36.87 22.68
N GLN A 772 -25.21 -36.36 23.38
CA GLN A 772 -25.42 -35.57 24.60
C GLN A 772 -25.77 -34.11 24.30
N TYR A 773 -25.41 -33.60 23.12
CA TYR A 773 -25.71 -32.24 22.68
C TYR A 773 -25.78 -32.18 21.15
N ALA A 774 -26.59 -31.28 20.58
CA ALA A 774 -26.65 -31.05 19.13
C ALA A 774 -26.35 -29.59 18.73
N LEU A 775 -25.61 -29.40 17.63
CA LEU A 775 -25.30 -28.08 17.06
C LEU A 775 -25.82 -28.00 15.62
N PHE A 776 -26.53 -26.92 15.31
CA PHE A 776 -27.04 -26.67 13.98
C PHE A 776 -26.50 -25.37 13.42
N THR A 777 -25.92 -25.40 12.22
CA THR A 777 -25.45 -24.18 11.54
C THR A 777 -26.56 -23.44 10.79
N ASN A 778 -27.82 -23.81 11.02
CA ASN A 778 -29.00 -23.09 10.54
C ASN A 778 -30.17 -23.42 11.47
N THR A 779 -31.33 -22.80 11.26
CA THR A 779 -32.53 -23.07 12.05
C THR A 779 -33.02 -24.51 11.86
N VAL A 780 -33.80 -25.00 12.82
CA VAL A 780 -34.53 -26.26 12.71
C VAL A 780 -36.03 -25.97 12.73
N ASN A 781 -36.78 -26.59 11.81
CA ASN A 781 -38.23 -26.46 11.77
C ASN A 781 -38.84 -26.91 13.10
N LYS A 782 -39.84 -26.16 13.59
CA LYS A 782 -40.50 -26.40 14.87
C LYS A 782 -41.00 -27.84 15.06
N ALA A 783 -41.55 -28.45 14.01
CA ALA A 783 -42.03 -29.84 14.07
C ALA A 783 -40.89 -30.84 14.35
N VAL A 784 -39.67 -30.52 13.94
CA VAL A 784 -38.49 -31.36 14.18
C VAL A 784 -37.89 -31.08 15.55
N SER A 785 -37.78 -29.80 15.94
CA SER A 785 -37.13 -29.42 17.19
C SER A 785 -37.94 -29.79 18.44
N GLU A 786 -39.27 -29.87 18.35
CA GLU A 786 -40.13 -30.34 19.45
C GLU A 786 -39.93 -31.84 19.78
N GLU A 787 -39.38 -32.63 18.85
CA GLU A 787 -39.09 -34.06 19.04
C GLU A 787 -37.64 -34.34 19.48
N ILE A 788 -36.77 -33.32 19.50
CA ILE A 788 -35.38 -33.44 19.97
C ILE A 788 -35.36 -33.35 21.50
N THR A 789 -34.85 -34.40 22.15
CA THR A 789 -34.78 -34.51 23.62
C THR A 789 -33.43 -34.06 24.20
N ALA A 790 -32.36 -34.12 23.40
CA ALA A 790 -31.05 -33.62 23.80
C ALA A 790 -31.01 -32.08 23.76
N PRO A 791 -30.22 -31.42 24.63
CA PRO A 791 -29.98 -29.98 24.51
C PRO A 791 -29.33 -29.65 23.16
N TYR A 792 -29.70 -28.51 22.59
CA TYR A 792 -29.19 -28.11 21.28
C TYR A 792 -29.06 -26.60 21.11
N LEU A 793 -28.18 -26.21 20.17
CA LEU A 793 -27.94 -24.82 19.77
C LEU A 793 -28.08 -24.68 18.24
N GLU A 794 -28.75 -23.61 17.80
CA GLU A 794 -28.96 -23.30 16.38
C GLU A 794 -28.33 -21.95 16.03
N ALA A 795 -27.65 -21.86 14.89
CA ALA A 795 -27.21 -20.60 14.31
C ALA A 795 -28.41 -19.85 13.71
N LYS A 796 -29.02 -19.01 14.54
CA LYS A 796 -30.13 -18.11 14.19
C LYS A 796 -29.76 -16.66 14.45
N GLU A 797 -30.72 -15.74 14.32
CA GLU A 797 -30.52 -14.33 14.65
C GLU A 797 -30.04 -14.14 16.11
N GLY A 798 -29.17 -13.14 16.31
CA GLY A 798 -28.52 -12.86 17.59
C GLY A 798 -27.20 -13.61 17.81
N TYR A 799 -26.68 -13.52 19.02
CA TYR A 799 -25.47 -14.19 19.49
C TYR A 799 -25.63 -14.60 20.95
N ARG A 800 -25.09 -15.76 21.32
CA ARG A 800 -25.11 -16.28 22.71
C ARG A 800 -24.03 -17.35 22.87
N ALA A 801 -23.74 -17.69 24.11
CA ALA A 801 -22.83 -18.80 24.42
C ALA A 801 -23.43 -19.70 25.51
N GLU A 802 -23.12 -20.98 25.42
CA GLU A 802 -23.50 -22.01 26.38
C GLU A 802 -22.26 -22.84 26.73
N GLU A 803 -22.11 -23.19 28.01
CA GLU A 803 -21.05 -24.05 28.48
C GLU A 803 -21.61 -25.44 28.77
N PHE A 804 -20.90 -26.46 28.29
CA PHE A 804 -21.27 -27.85 28.51
C PHE A 804 -20.01 -28.66 28.79
N GLU A 805 -19.83 -29.10 30.04
CA GLU A 805 -18.61 -29.75 30.50
C GLU A 805 -17.36 -28.89 30.23
N ASN A 806 -16.37 -29.41 29.49
CA ASN A 806 -15.16 -28.67 29.08
C ASN A 806 -15.33 -27.92 27.74
N ASN A 807 -16.57 -27.74 27.28
CA ASN A 807 -16.87 -27.16 25.98
C ASN A 807 -17.55 -25.79 26.13
N LEU A 808 -17.17 -24.87 25.27
CA LEU A 808 -17.84 -23.59 25.07
C LEU A 808 -18.46 -23.56 23.67
N PHE A 809 -19.79 -23.51 23.60
CA PHE A 809 -20.54 -23.37 22.35
C PHE A 809 -20.93 -21.91 22.16
N ILE A 810 -20.51 -21.29 21.07
CA ILE A 810 -20.74 -19.89 20.74
C ILE A 810 -21.59 -19.83 19.47
N GLN A 811 -22.80 -19.30 19.57
CA GLN A 811 -23.62 -18.92 18.43
C GLN A 811 -23.28 -17.49 18.01
N MET A 812 -22.97 -17.27 16.73
CA MET A 812 -22.82 -15.93 16.16
C MET A 812 -23.50 -15.85 14.78
N ASN A 813 -23.72 -14.62 14.30
CA ASN A 813 -24.43 -14.37 13.07
C ASN A 813 -23.60 -13.52 12.08
N ASN A 814 -23.18 -14.16 10.99
CA ASN A 814 -22.49 -13.54 9.86
C ASN A 814 -23.36 -13.47 8.59
N SER A 815 -24.68 -13.55 8.70
CA SER A 815 -25.59 -13.67 7.55
C SER A 815 -25.52 -12.48 6.58
N LYS A 816 -25.19 -11.27 7.06
CA LYS A 816 -24.92 -10.10 6.22
C LYS A 816 -23.45 -10.00 5.79
N ARG A 817 -22.77 -11.13 5.62
CA ARG A 817 -21.38 -11.23 5.14
C ARG A 817 -20.36 -10.52 6.03
N GLY A 818 -20.52 -10.69 7.35
CA GLY A 818 -19.64 -10.15 8.40
C GLY A 818 -20.39 -9.91 9.71
N PHE A 819 -19.69 -9.86 10.84
CA PHE A 819 -20.32 -9.62 12.14
C PHE A 819 -20.72 -8.15 12.27
N ARG A 820 -19.84 -7.20 11.92
CA ARG A 820 -20.14 -5.76 11.95
C ARG A 820 -21.35 -5.39 11.09
N ALA A 821 -21.42 -5.94 9.89
CA ALA A 821 -22.54 -5.70 8.98
C ALA A 821 -23.87 -6.29 9.51
N THR A 822 -23.79 -7.33 10.35
CA THR A 822 -24.95 -8.00 10.94
C THR A 822 -25.37 -7.34 12.26
N ASP A 823 -24.46 -7.30 13.22
CA ASP A 823 -24.53 -6.59 14.51
C ASP A 823 -23.10 -6.47 15.08
N PHE A 824 -22.59 -5.23 15.18
CA PHE A 824 -21.27 -4.96 15.70
C PHE A 824 -21.07 -5.36 17.17
N GLN A 825 -22.13 -5.41 18.00
CA GLN A 825 -22.00 -5.77 19.43
C GLN A 825 -21.50 -7.21 19.66
N GLN A 826 -21.59 -8.05 18.62
CA GLN A 826 -21.00 -9.39 18.60
C GLN A 826 -19.49 -9.38 18.87
N TRP A 827 -18.78 -8.33 18.44
CA TRP A 827 -17.32 -8.25 18.51
C TRP A 827 -16.79 -8.02 19.93
N PRO A 828 -17.20 -6.94 20.64
CA PRO A 828 -16.86 -6.76 22.04
C PRO A 828 -17.27 -7.97 22.90
N TRP A 829 -18.43 -8.54 22.62
CA TRP A 829 -18.94 -9.71 23.32
C TRP A 829 -18.06 -10.95 23.10
N LEU A 830 -17.69 -11.26 21.85
CA LEU A 830 -16.84 -12.41 21.51
C LEU A 830 -15.48 -12.30 22.19
N ILE A 831 -14.80 -11.15 22.07
CA ILE A 831 -13.48 -10.94 22.68
C ILE A 831 -13.57 -11.12 24.20
N ASN A 832 -14.58 -10.53 24.85
CA ASN A 832 -14.77 -10.70 26.28
C ASN A 832 -14.99 -12.18 26.64
N LYS A 833 -15.80 -12.92 25.87
CA LYS A 833 -16.07 -14.33 26.16
C LYS A 833 -14.84 -15.21 25.97
N LEU A 834 -14.03 -14.98 24.94
CA LEU A 834 -12.77 -15.72 24.72
C LEU A 834 -11.72 -15.40 25.78
N ASN A 835 -11.63 -14.15 26.24
CA ASN A 835 -10.66 -13.75 27.27
C ASN A 835 -11.02 -14.28 28.67
N THR A 836 -12.30 -14.53 28.94
CA THR A 836 -12.78 -14.92 30.28
C THR A 836 -13.07 -16.42 30.41
N THR A 837 -13.07 -17.17 29.31
CA THR A 837 -13.37 -18.62 29.35
C THR A 837 -12.17 -19.45 29.78
N GLU A 838 -12.40 -20.39 30.69
CA GLU A 838 -11.46 -21.44 31.11
C GLU A 838 -11.66 -22.75 30.31
N LYS A 839 -12.61 -22.79 29.37
CA LYS A 839 -12.89 -23.99 28.56
C LYS A 839 -11.81 -24.20 27.50
N GLU A 840 -11.39 -25.44 27.33
CA GLU A 840 -10.34 -25.83 26.38
C GLU A 840 -10.88 -26.11 24.97
N ASN A 841 -12.14 -26.53 24.85
CA ASN A 841 -12.78 -26.81 23.56
C ASN A 841 -13.79 -25.71 23.22
N ILE A 842 -13.56 -24.98 22.13
CA ILE A 842 -14.40 -23.86 21.69
C ILE A 842 -15.00 -24.19 20.33
N PHE A 843 -16.33 -24.19 20.25
CA PHE A 843 -17.07 -24.36 19.01
C PHE A 843 -17.83 -23.08 18.69
N ILE A 844 -17.55 -22.47 17.54
CA ILE A 844 -18.25 -21.30 17.03
C ILE A 844 -19.16 -21.75 15.89
N VAL A 845 -20.45 -21.47 16.02
CA VAL A 845 -21.48 -21.90 15.08
C VAL A 845 -22.00 -20.69 14.30
N LEU A 846 -21.88 -20.74 12.97
CA LEU A 846 -22.19 -19.64 12.04
C LEU A 846 -23.21 -20.06 10.98
N PRO A 847 -24.16 -19.17 10.60
CA PRO A 847 -25.16 -19.49 9.58
C PRO A 847 -24.64 -19.47 8.14
N SER A 848 -23.56 -18.71 7.88
CA SER A 848 -23.04 -18.47 6.53
C SER A 848 -21.57 -18.86 6.38
N PRO A 849 -21.07 -19.05 5.15
CA PRO A 849 -19.66 -19.31 4.89
C PRO A 849 -18.71 -18.30 5.53
N VAL A 850 -17.50 -18.76 5.88
CA VAL A 850 -16.43 -17.87 6.35
C VAL A 850 -15.71 -17.22 5.17
N TRP A 851 -15.44 -17.98 4.11
CA TRP A 851 -14.70 -17.54 2.91
C TRP A 851 -15.53 -17.61 1.63
N GLY A 852 -14.94 -17.07 0.55
CA GLY A 852 -15.52 -17.06 -0.79
C GLY A 852 -16.57 -15.96 -0.98
N ASP A 853 -17.25 -15.99 -2.12
CA ASP A 853 -18.20 -14.92 -2.52
C ASP A 853 -19.38 -14.77 -1.55
N ASN A 854 -19.72 -15.82 -0.81
CA ASN A 854 -20.78 -15.82 0.19
C ASN A 854 -20.24 -15.68 1.63
N GLY A 855 -18.92 -15.53 1.79
CA GLY A 855 -18.27 -15.32 3.08
C GLY A 855 -18.20 -13.85 3.50
N PHE A 856 -17.29 -13.56 4.43
CA PHE A 856 -17.02 -12.20 4.89
C PHE A 856 -16.67 -11.30 3.70
N SER A 857 -17.39 -10.19 3.58
CA SER A 857 -17.16 -9.20 2.51
C SER A 857 -16.02 -8.24 2.86
N ASP A 858 -15.83 -7.94 4.15
CA ASP A 858 -14.72 -7.14 4.69
C ASP A 858 -13.53 -8.06 5.02
N GLN A 859 -12.46 -7.99 4.21
CA GLN A 859 -11.29 -8.86 4.37
C GLN A 859 -10.47 -8.54 5.62
N LEU A 860 -10.49 -7.29 6.11
CA LEU A 860 -9.84 -6.96 7.38
C LEU A 860 -10.62 -7.52 8.57
N GLU A 861 -11.96 -7.50 8.51
CA GLU A 861 -12.79 -8.15 9.53
C GLU A 861 -12.59 -9.67 9.53
N LEU A 862 -12.51 -10.30 8.36
CA LEU A 862 -12.17 -11.73 8.25
C LEU A 862 -10.82 -12.03 8.90
N LYS A 863 -9.79 -11.22 8.59
CA LYS A 863 -8.46 -11.35 9.18
C LYS A 863 -8.49 -11.19 10.70
N LEU A 864 -9.21 -10.19 11.21
CA LEU A 864 -9.42 -9.99 12.65
C LEU A 864 -10.05 -11.24 13.29
N PHE A 865 -11.03 -11.85 12.63
CA PHE A 865 -11.70 -13.06 13.14
C PHE A 865 -10.75 -14.24 13.18
N THR A 866 -10.05 -14.53 12.07
CA THR A 866 -9.10 -15.63 12.02
C THR A 866 -7.96 -15.45 13.03
N GLU A 867 -7.36 -14.26 13.11
CA GLU A 867 -6.28 -13.98 14.07
C GLU A 867 -6.74 -14.07 15.54
N THR A 868 -7.97 -13.66 15.83
CA THR A 868 -8.54 -13.79 17.18
C THR A 868 -8.64 -15.26 17.60
N LEU A 869 -9.04 -16.14 16.68
CA LEU A 869 -9.14 -17.57 16.95
C LEU A 869 -7.79 -18.28 16.97
N THR A 870 -6.88 -17.93 16.07
CA THR A 870 -5.51 -18.46 16.05
C THR A 870 -4.80 -18.17 17.38
N LYS A 871 -4.96 -16.97 17.95
CA LYS A 871 -4.40 -16.64 19.28
C LYS A 871 -4.91 -17.55 20.40
N GLU A 872 -6.16 -18.02 20.33
CA GLU A 872 -6.67 -18.99 21.30
C GLU A 872 -6.13 -20.40 21.02
N ALA A 873 -6.00 -20.78 19.74
CA ALA A 873 -5.39 -22.06 19.35
C ALA A 873 -3.90 -22.14 19.77
N GLU A 874 -3.15 -21.05 19.65
CA GLU A 874 -1.75 -20.94 20.10
C GLU A 874 -1.59 -21.07 21.62
N LYS A 875 -2.67 -20.84 22.40
CA LYS A 875 -2.70 -21.14 23.85
C LYS A 875 -2.93 -22.62 24.16
N GLY A 876 -3.09 -23.46 23.13
CA GLY A 876 -3.35 -24.90 23.25
C GLY A 876 -4.83 -25.28 23.24
N LYS A 877 -5.75 -24.34 23.01
CA LYS A 877 -7.20 -24.62 22.95
C LYS A 877 -7.60 -25.25 21.63
N ASN A 878 -8.60 -26.14 21.66
CA ASN A 878 -9.19 -26.70 20.45
C ASN A 878 -10.27 -25.78 19.90
N ILE A 879 -10.07 -25.22 18.71
CA ILE A 879 -11.02 -24.29 18.09
C ILE A 879 -11.67 -24.89 16.84
N TYR A 880 -13.00 -24.97 16.85
CA TYR A 880 -13.82 -25.44 15.74
C TYR A 880 -14.79 -24.34 15.31
N VAL A 881 -14.78 -23.96 14.04
CA VAL A 881 -15.78 -23.06 13.44
C VAL A 881 -16.68 -23.89 12.55
N LEU A 882 -17.89 -24.16 13.03
CA LEU A 882 -18.94 -24.88 12.33
C LEU A 882 -19.79 -23.88 11.56
N TYR A 883 -19.90 -24.03 10.24
CA TYR A 883 -20.61 -23.04 9.43
C TYR A 883 -21.49 -23.63 8.32
N GLY A 884 -22.55 -22.91 7.97
CA GLY A 884 -23.40 -23.25 6.84
C GLY A 884 -22.67 -23.04 5.50
N GLY A 885 -22.70 -24.03 4.62
CA GLY A 885 -22.05 -23.96 3.30
C GLY A 885 -22.80 -24.79 2.26
N THR A 886 -22.27 -24.93 1.04
CA THR A 886 -22.94 -25.73 -0.01
C THR A 886 -22.67 -27.22 0.11
N LYS A 887 -21.52 -27.61 0.67
CA LYS A 887 -21.10 -29.01 0.84
C LYS A 887 -20.42 -29.20 2.19
N ALA A 888 -20.48 -30.41 2.73
CA ALA A 888 -19.74 -30.77 3.93
C ALA A 888 -18.23 -30.86 3.60
N GLN A 889 -17.40 -30.06 4.28
CA GLN A 889 -15.96 -30.03 4.04
C GLN A 889 -15.22 -29.47 5.26
N VAL A 890 -13.94 -29.82 5.39
CA VAL A 890 -13.05 -29.35 6.45
C VAL A 890 -11.95 -28.53 5.82
N LYS A 891 -11.66 -27.37 6.40
CA LYS A 891 -10.46 -26.59 6.12
C LYS A 891 -9.73 -26.32 7.44
N ILE A 892 -8.46 -26.68 7.51
CA ILE A 892 -7.58 -26.36 8.64
C ILE A 892 -6.74 -25.15 8.26
N GLN A 893 -6.70 -24.15 9.12
CA GLN A 893 -5.89 -22.96 8.93
C GLN A 893 -5.41 -22.44 10.29
N ASP A 894 -4.09 -22.30 10.43
CA ASP A 894 -3.44 -21.67 11.59
C ASP A 894 -3.96 -22.20 12.94
N GLY A 895 -4.02 -23.53 13.08
CA GLY A 895 -4.48 -24.24 14.29
C GLY A 895 -6.00 -24.36 14.44
N VAL A 896 -6.80 -23.71 13.60
CA VAL A 896 -8.26 -23.68 13.69
C VAL A 896 -8.90 -24.57 12.63
N ARG A 897 -9.94 -25.33 13.03
CA ARG A 897 -10.71 -26.20 12.14
C ARG A 897 -12.00 -25.53 11.72
N TYR A 898 -12.13 -25.23 10.43
CA TYR A 898 -13.33 -24.65 9.86
C TYR A 898 -14.08 -25.73 9.10
N ILE A 899 -15.24 -26.11 9.62
CA ILE A 899 -16.01 -27.24 9.14
C ILE A 899 -17.35 -26.74 8.61
N SER A 900 -17.51 -26.83 7.29
CA SER A 900 -18.80 -26.62 6.64
C SER A 900 -19.67 -27.85 6.87
N THR A 901 -20.91 -27.67 7.31
CA THR A 901 -21.89 -28.77 7.40
C THR A 901 -22.60 -29.03 6.08
N GLY A 902 -22.37 -28.20 5.06
CA GLY A 902 -23.23 -28.16 3.87
C GLY A 902 -24.59 -27.52 4.16
N LYS A 903 -25.54 -27.73 3.25
CA LYS A 903 -26.89 -27.18 3.33
C LYS A 903 -27.90 -28.29 3.10
N TYR A 904 -28.93 -28.32 3.94
CA TYR A 904 -30.13 -29.11 3.71
C TYR A 904 -30.76 -28.75 2.35
N ASN A 905 -30.80 -29.71 1.43
CA ASN A 905 -31.38 -29.53 0.11
C ASN A 905 -32.12 -30.80 -0.32
N ASN A 906 -33.37 -30.63 -0.78
CA ASN A 906 -34.22 -31.71 -1.28
C ASN A 906 -33.95 -32.05 -2.76
N ASP A 907 -32.73 -31.83 -3.24
CA ASP A 907 -32.35 -32.17 -4.61
C ASP A 907 -32.26 -33.70 -4.74
N THR A 908 -33.19 -34.26 -5.51
CA THR A 908 -33.31 -35.69 -5.74
C THR A 908 -32.33 -36.22 -6.79
N ASN A 909 -31.52 -35.35 -7.41
CA ASN A 909 -30.54 -35.76 -8.42
C ASN A 909 -29.20 -36.23 -7.84
N ILE A 910 -29.02 -36.12 -6.52
CA ILE A 910 -27.80 -36.54 -5.80
C ILE A 910 -28.17 -37.73 -4.90
N SER A 911 -27.29 -38.73 -4.80
CA SER A 911 -27.51 -39.87 -3.90
C SER A 911 -27.78 -39.39 -2.46
N PRO A 912 -28.82 -39.90 -1.77
CA PRO A 912 -29.10 -39.52 -0.39
C PRO A 912 -27.91 -39.72 0.58
N SER A 913 -27.07 -40.73 0.36
CA SER A 913 -25.86 -40.97 1.17
C SER A 913 -24.76 -39.92 0.95
N GLU A 914 -24.74 -39.28 -0.21
CA GLU A 914 -23.82 -38.19 -0.53
C GLU A 914 -24.38 -36.82 -0.12
N ASN A 915 -25.70 -36.64 -0.28
CA ASN A 915 -26.38 -35.37 -0.08
C ASN A 915 -26.66 -35.06 1.40
N TYR A 916 -26.98 -36.09 2.20
CA TYR A 916 -27.32 -35.91 3.62
C TYR A 916 -26.22 -36.48 4.52
N LYS A 917 -25.41 -35.59 5.09
CA LYS A 917 -24.34 -35.94 6.03
C LYS A 917 -24.51 -35.19 7.35
N TYR A 918 -24.01 -35.78 8.42
CA TYR A 918 -23.86 -35.13 9.73
C TYR A 918 -22.42 -35.33 10.20
N ILE A 919 -22.02 -34.54 11.18
CA ILE A 919 -20.73 -34.70 11.84
C ILE A 919 -21.00 -35.18 13.26
N GLU A 920 -20.33 -36.27 13.65
CA GLU A 920 -20.36 -36.76 15.02
C GLU A 920 -19.02 -36.42 15.67
N PHE A 921 -19.04 -35.64 16.75
CA PHE A 921 -17.87 -35.40 17.58
C PHE A 921 -17.82 -36.37 18.74
N ASN A 922 -16.62 -36.70 19.19
CA ASN A 922 -16.34 -37.39 20.44
C ASN A 922 -15.32 -36.60 21.24
N ILE A 923 -15.66 -36.25 22.48
CA ILE A 923 -14.87 -35.35 23.32
C ILE A 923 -14.51 -36.05 24.61
N ASP A 924 -13.23 -36.39 24.77
CA ASP A 924 -12.67 -36.95 25.99
C ASP A 924 -11.66 -35.95 26.59
N GLY A 925 -12.15 -35.09 27.50
CA GLY A 925 -11.38 -33.98 28.06
C GLY A 925 -10.95 -32.97 26.98
N ASN A 926 -9.65 -32.97 26.65
CA ASN A 926 -9.06 -32.14 25.60
C ASN A 926 -8.83 -32.91 24.28
N ASN A 927 -9.06 -34.22 24.27
CA ASN A 927 -8.97 -35.03 23.05
C ASN A 927 -10.31 -34.96 22.32
N VAL A 928 -10.32 -34.28 21.18
CA VAL A 928 -11.53 -34.09 20.36
C VAL A 928 -11.32 -34.75 19.01
N THR A 929 -12.14 -35.75 18.70
CA THR A 929 -12.23 -36.35 17.36
C THR A 929 -13.60 -36.12 16.76
N TYR A 930 -13.70 -36.23 15.43
CA TYR A 930 -14.96 -36.12 14.71
C TYR A 930 -14.97 -36.96 13.44
N GLU A 931 -16.16 -37.33 12.99
CA GLU A 931 -16.36 -38.10 11.77
C GLU A 931 -17.50 -37.51 10.93
N LEU A 932 -17.29 -37.38 9.61
CA LEU A 932 -18.35 -37.05 8.65
C LEU A 932 -19.08 -38.33 8.26
N LYS A 933 -20.33 -38.49 8.72
CA LYS A 933 -21.13 -39.70 8.51
C LYS A 933 -22.31 -39.45 7.57
N PRO A 934 -22.64 -40.40 6.68
CA PRO A 934 -23.87 -40.32 5.91
C PRO A 934 -25.08 -40.53 6.83
N LEU A 935 -26.16 -39.81 6.58
CA LEU A 935 -27.43 -40.00 7.28
C LEU A 935 -28.18 -41.24 6.73
N PHE A 936 -27.92 -41.57 5.47
CA PHE A 936 -28.44 -42.74 4.77
C PHE A 936 -27.32 -43.69 4.39
N GLU A 937 -27.45 -44.95 4.79
CA GLU A 937 -26.57 -46.06 4.38
C GLU A 937 -26.92 -46.53 2.97
#